data_AF-A0A2V5UFF4-F1
#
_entry.id   AF-A0A2V5UFF4-F1
#
_cell.length_a   1.000
_cell.length_b   1.000
_cell.length_c   1.000
_cell.angle_alpha   90.00
_cell.angle_beta   90.00
_cell.angle_gamma   90.00
#
_symmetry.space_group_name_H-M   'P 1'
#
loop_
_entity.id
_entity.type
_entity.pdbx_description
1 polymer ?
#
loop_
_entity_poly.entity_id
_entity_poly.type
_entity_poly.pdbx_seq_one_letter_code
_entity_poly.pdbx_strand_id
1 'polypeptide(L)'
;MKSRFAILALVLAQFGITAWGAEDPRRFLAVTNWYATFTRTLQSSGTYTEPATKCVYTWSFSHGGDISSQLKTLIPPLPGVEPVWSDVGDTNIPLNVSIQDTGRQTCGDVTDTYEANDGPSMKVGQFCTLEIDLARTNYTLEPGYVVAPISGTVNGDRFPDTFLTWFPPFQLSTNPIVEPLPASGMILQGSRRYSLSQLDSQDAAVFTIAASGSPIAVEQMKELTGELVLTWTLTPSVEDVEVVVQIPKYSDWTPEGAGDEESSGGDPLALTAKLQQKGGGPTMLRADQFVMELISVSHEPGICMNYPLSARPGTSNAEVKADLRFNKDLNNGIWRLDADQIKAQTIQSNLPAATAYLSSFDWGGYAVLRVTATLADGREVVGHLENEPDTTDIRIPKRKDGSFIADKWKKDNDAANLADNSDDENEPVGDGDRGDGLTLYEEYRGFYAGGTSTDKHICGTPKQKDFFVVNKISTTRGFDLLAAESGLAVHARLQTNEIGADRVINFNHSNGAPHRTDQHAILLERGPLEKRVIGQAFGSPGLPKHITKVWIASSFNLAAPPAFVSRGRTVHANDETAQVVAHELAHCCNVYHHGERPPEGVEWTAARVDGLLTWQENGTDIRVFTDPSLVQLLPRTERDTLFDLIIGQKGDWGSGNESCIMRYPNHAHAWVGGEFTRFFVGDDELIGDTFCTDARGTGVNEVTAGTPWPRYGDAAAGRGRCKFQFCVNDAMNHTPITGR
;
A
#
# COMPACT_ATOMS: atom_id res chain seq x y z
N MET A 1 -38.53 -6.53 -1.38
CA MET A 1 -38.65 -5.54 -2.47
C MET A 1 -37.70 -4.33 -2.25
N LYS A 2 -36.47 -4.56 -1.75
CA LYS A 2 -35.49 -3.50 -1.39
C LYS A 2 -34.06 -3.79 -1.87
N SER A 3 -33.83 -4.81 -2.70
CA SER A 3 -32.47 -5.22 -3.12
C SER A 3 -32.17 -5.06 -4.62
N ARG A 4 -33.01 -4.32 -5.36
CA ARG A 4 -32.80 -4.08 -6.80
C ARG A 4 -32.34 -2.65 -7.15
N PHE A 5 -32.30 -1.73 -6.19
CA PHE A 5 -31.83 -0.35 -6.42
C PHE A 5 -30.33 -0.14 -6.17
N ALA A 6 -29.68 -0.99 -5.36
CA ALA A 6 -28.24 -0.86 -5.08
C ALA A 6 -27.33 -1.38 -6.21
N ILE A 7 -27.85 -2.23 -7.10
CA ILE A 7 -27.05 -2.85 -8.18
C ILE A 7 -27.00 -1.96 -9.43
N LEU A 8 -27.94 -1.02 -9.59
CA LEU A 8 -27.96 -0.12 -10.77
C LEU A 8 -26.97 1.05 -10.62
N ALA A 9 -26.64 1.46 -9.39
CA ALA A 9 -25.64 2.50 -9.13
C ALA A 9 -24.19 1.99 -9.27
N LEU A 10 -23.95 0.70 -9.03
CA LEU A 10 -22.60 0.11 -9.12
C LEU A 10 -22.15 -0.17 -10.57
N VAL A 11 -23.08 -0.31 -11.52
CA VAL A 11 -22.75 -0.63 -12.93
C VAL A 11 -22.44 0.62 -13.76
N LEU A 12 -22.83 1.82 -13.29
CA LEU A 12 -22.54 3.07 -14.00
C LEU A 12 -21.13 3.63 -13.74
N ALA A 13 -20.43 3.18 -12.69
CA ALA A 13 -19.06 3.59 -12.40
C ALA A 13 -18.00 2.87 -13.27
N GLN A 14 -18.38 1.79 -13.96
CA GLN A 14 -17.45 0.93 -14.71
C GLN A 14 -17.26 1.36 -16.18
N PHE A 15 -18.05 2.34 -16.63
CA PHE A 15 -17.82 3.07 -17.86
C PHE A 15 -17.60 4.52 -17.42
N GLY A 16 -16.49 5.15 -17.79
CA GLY A 16 -16.14 6.54 -17.46
C GLY A 16 -17.10 7.62 -18.02
N ILE A 17 -18.40 7.37 -17.91
CA ILE A 17 -19.47 8.32 -18.10
C ILE A 17 -19.46 9.14 -16.81
N THR A 18 -18.87 10.33 -16.90
CA THR A 18 -19.19 11.40 -15.96
C THR A 18 -20.71 11.53 -16.01
N ALA A 19 -21.41 10.98 -15.02
CA ALA A 19 -22.82 11.26 -14.86
C ALA A 19 -22.85 12.68 -14.30
N TRP A 20 -22.97 13.66 -15.19
CA TRP A 20 -23.34 15.01 -14.80
C TRP A 20 -24.63 14.84 -14.03
N GLY A 21 -24.60 15.01 -12.70
CA GLY A 21 -25.79 14.92 -11.86
C GLY A 21 -26.85 15.80 -12.51
N ALA A 22 -27.89 15.18 -13.06
CA ALA A 22 -28.69 15.74 -14.15
C ALA A 22 -29.61 16.90 -13.73
N GLU A 23 -29.29 17.64 -12.66
CA GLU A 23 -30.11 18.71 -12.09
C GLU A 23 -29.30 19.94 -11.60
N ASP A 24 -27.97 19.86 -11.41
CA ASP A 24 -27.19 21.00 -10.87
C ASP A 24 -26.85 22.02 -11.97
N PRO A 25 -27.26 23.30 -11.86
CA PRO A 25 -26.90 24.35 -12.82
C PRO A 25 -25.39 24.60 -12.96
N ARG A 26 -24.57 24.33 -11.92
CA ARG A 26 -23.10 24.56 -11.96
C ARG A 26 -22.39 23.84 -13.10
N ARG A 27 -23.03 22.81 -13.64
CA ARG A 27 -22.55 22.05 -14.77
C ARG A 27 -22.21 22.93 -15.99
N PHE A 28 -22.94 24.02 -16.22
CA PHE A 28 -22.64 24.92 -17.35
C PHE A 28 -21.29 25.67 -17.21
N LEU A 29 -20.67 25.69 -16.02
CA LEU A 29 -19.34 26.25 -15.80
C LEU A 29 -18.22 25.41 -16.44
N ALA A 30 -18.48 24.14 -16.76
CA ALA A 30 -17.54 23.26 -17.43
C ALA A 30 -17.40 23.54 -18.94
N VAL A 31 -18.25 24.41 -19.51
CA VAL A 31 -18.31 24.65 -20.95
C VAL A 31 -17.16 25.57 -21.38
N THR A 32 -16.33 25.08 -22.29
CA THR A 32 -15.22 25.83 -22.87
C THR A 32 -15.65 26.65 -24.08
N ASN A 33 -16.58 26.13 -24.88
CA ASN A 33 -17.06 26.78 -26.11
C ASN A 33 -18.50 26.34 -26.38
N TRP A 34 -19.26 27.16 -27.11
CA TRP A 34 -20.57 26.80 -27.61
C TRP A 34 -20.58 26.82 -29.14
N TYR A 35 -21.16 25.80 -29.75
CA TYR A 35 -21.47 25.78 -31.17
C TYR A 35 -22.93 26.17 -31.34
N ALA A 36 -23.15 27.39 -31.81
CA ALA A 36 -24.46 27.98 -31.97
C ALA A 36 -24.92 27.91 -33.42
N THR A 37 -26.18 27.56 -33.62
CA THR A 37 -26.87 27.62 -34.91
C THR A 37 -28.15 28.41 -34.73
N PHE A 38 -28.30 29.49 -35.50
CA PHE A 38 -29.45 30.38 -35.47
C PHE A 38 -30.16 30.31 -36.80
N THR A 39 -31.39 29.80 -36.83
CA THR A 39 -32.18 29.75 -38.06
C THR A 39 -33.22 30.85 -38.08
N ARG A 40 -33.57 31.28 -39.29
CA ARG A 40 -34.68 32.21 -39.52
C ARG A 40 -35.52 31.76 -40.70
N THR A 41 -36.80 32.04 -40.63
CA THR A 41 -37.72 31.98 -41.76
C THR A 41 -38.69 33.13 -41.70
N LEU A 42 -38.95 33.76 -42.83
CA LEU A 42 -39.96 34.81 -42.98
C LEU A 42 -40.68 34.61 -44.30
N GLN A 43 -42.00 34.55 -44.27
CA GLN A 43 -42.83 34.55 -45.47
C GLN A 43 -44.01 35.50 -45.29
N SER A 44 -44.20 36.39 -46.25
CA SER A 44 -45.31 37.34 -46.24
C SER A 44 -45.66 37.73 -47.66
N SER A 45 -46.93 37.80 -48.01
CA SER A 45 -47.36 38.40 -49.26
C SER A 45 -48.70 39.08 -49.08
N GLY A 46 -48.91 40.21 -49.71
CA GLY A 46 -50.17 40.94 -49.52
C GLY A 46 -50.33 42.14 -50.42
N THR A 47 -51.45 42.82 -50.22
CA THR A 47 -51.80 44.05 -50.92
C THR A 47 -52.50 45.00 -49.95
N TYR A 48 -52.10 46.27 -49.95
CA TYR A 48 -52.69 47.34 -49.17
C TYR A 48 -52.98 48.54 -50.08
N THR A 49 -54.07 49.25 -49.82
CA THR A 49 -54.42 50.47 -50.56
C THR A 49 -54.54 51.62 -49.57
N GLU A 50 -53.66 52.61 -49.67
CA GLU A 50 -53.64 53.72 -48.74
C GLU A 50 -54.85 54.64 -48.93
N PRO A 51 -55.69 54.85 -47.90
CA PRO A 51 -56.93 55.58 -48.06
C PRO A 51 -56.76 57.03 -48.55
N ALA A 52 -55.68 57.69 -48.14
CA ALA A 52 -55.40 59.10 -48.39
C ALA A 52 -54.83 59.37 -49.79
N THR A 53 -53.84 58.57 -50.22
CA THR A 53 -53.12 58.75 -51.49
C THR A 53 -53.69 57.90 -52.63
N LYS A 54 -54.51 56.89 -52.31
CA LYS A 54 -54.97 55.83 -53.23
C LYS A 54 -53.83 55.03 -53.86
N CYS A 55 -52.63 55.12 -53.31
CA CYS A 55 -51.53 54.27 -53.72
C CYS A 55 -51.82 52.81 -53.33
N VAL A 56 -51.53 51.88 -54.24
CA VAL A 56 -51.62 50.43 -54.03
C VAL A 56 -50.22 49.88 -53.80
N TYR A 57 -50.09 49.08 -52.76
CA TYR A 57 -48.87 48.54 -52.21
C TYR A 57 -48.98 47.01 -52.28
N THR A 58 -48.14 46.32 -53.04
CA THR A 58 -48.09 44.85 -53.03
C THR A 58 -46.72 44.36 -52.60
N TRP A 59 -46.64 43.29 -51.82
CA TRP A 59 -45.37 42.74 -51.37
C TRP A 59 -45.37 41.21 -51.43
N SER A 60 -44.18 40.64 -51.55
CA SER A 60 -43.88 39.23 -51.34
C SER A 60 -42.47 39.10 -50.78
N PHE A 61 -42.35 38.69 -49.53
CA PHE A 61 -41.10 38.44 -48.82
C PHE A 61 -40.93 36.94 -48.61
N SER A 62 -39.72 36.45 -48.86
CA SER A 62 -39.34 35.06 -48.62
C SER A 62 -37.89 34.99 -48.17
N HIS A 63 -37.70 34.75 -46.88
CA HIS A 63 -36.38 34.52 -46.28
C HIS A 63 -36.31 33.11 -45.68
N GLY A 64 -35.14 32.50 -45.80
CA GLY A 64 -34.81 31.27 -45.11
C GLY A 64 -33.31 31.10 -44.97
N GLY A 65 -32.83 30.69 -43.80
CA GLY A 65 -31.41 30.46 -43.63
C GLY A 65 -30.97 30.19 -42.20
N ASP A 66 -29.67 29.98 -42.05
CA ASP A 66 -28.97 29.77 -40.79
C ASP A 66 -27.63 30.52 -40.72
N ILE A 67 -27.30 30.95 -39.50
CA ILE A 67 -25.97 31.39 -39.09
C ILE A 67 -25.43 30.34 -38.14
N SER A 68 -24.23 29.84 -38.40
CA SER A 68 -23.54 28.93 -37.50
C SER A 68 -22.28 29.59 -36.96
N SER A 69 -22.09 29.61 -35.64
CA SER A 69 -20.95 30.30 -35.00
C SER A 69 -20.38 29.50 -33.83
N GLN A 70 -19.11 29.74 -33.52
CA GLN A 70 -18.47 29.22 -32.32
C GLN A 70 -18.29 30.35 -31.30
N LEU A 71 -19.08 30.33 -30.22
CA LEU A 71 -18.92 31.27 -29.12
C LEU A 71 -17.80 30.77 -28.20
N LYS A 72 -16.72 31.55 -28.11
CA LYS A 72 -15.55 31.25 -27.28
C LYS A 72 -15.67 31.99 -25.96
N THR A 73 -15.05 31.47 -24.90
CA THR A 73 -15.05 32.13 -23.59
C THR A 73 -14.46 33.53 -23.71
N LEU A 74 -15.28 34.54 -23.42
CA LEU A 74 -14.89 35.95 -23.34
C LEU A 74 -14.57 36.31 -21.88
N ILE A 75 -15.43 35.90 -20.95
CA ILE A 75 -15.22 36.03 -19.50
C ILE A 75 -15.31 34.63 -18.90
N PRO A 76 -14.22 34.08 -18.34
CA PRO A 76 -14.25 32.76 -17.72
C PRO A 76 -15.05 32.78 -16.42
N PRO A 77 -15.50 31.61 -15.91
CA PRO A 77 -16.19 31.54 -14.64
C PRO A 77 -15.25 31.99 -13.51
N LEU A 78 -15.58 33.11 -12.85
CA LEU A 78 -14.83 33.70 -11.74
C LEU A 78 -15.75 33.88 -10.53
N PRO A 79 -15.22 33.90 -9.29
CA PRO A 79 -16.05 34.10 -8.11
C PRO A 79 -16.86 35.40 -8.18
N GLY A 80 -18.19 35.28 -8.23
CA GLY A 80 -19.11 36.41 -8.27
C GLY A 80 -19.27 37.09 -9.64
N VAL A 81 -18.74 36.49 -10.71
CA VAL A 81 -18.89 36.99 -12.09
C VAL A 81 -19.43 35.87 -12.96
N GLU A 82 -20.56 36.12 -13.63
CA GLU A 82 -21.17 35.15 -14.55
C GLU A 82 -20.28 34.94 -15.78
N PRO A 83 -20.13 33.70 -16.27
CA PRO A 83 -19.33 33.43 -17.45
C PRO A 83 -20.03 33.93 -18.71
N VAL A 84 -19.24 34.48 -19.63
CA VAL A 84 -19.71 35.02 -20.90
C VAL A 84 -18.95 34.40 -22.05
N TRP A 85 -19.67 33.96 -23.08
CA TRP A 85 -19.12 33.49 -24.35
C TRP A 85 -19.52 34.42 -25.47
N SER A 86 -18.64 34.61 -26.45
CA SER A 86 -18.91 35.44 -27.62
C SER A 86 -18.10 35.00 -28.82
N ASP A 87 -18.59 35.30 -30.01
CA ASP A 87 -17.84 35.23 -31.27
C ASP A 87 -17.28 36.58 -31.71
N VAL A 88 -17.20 37.56 -30.81
CA VAL A 88 -16.55 38.84 -31.07
C VAL A 88 -15.14 38.65 -31.66
N GLY A 89 -14.89 39.31 -32.79
CA GLY A 89 -13.63 39.19 -33.52
C GLY A 89 -13.56 38.02 -34.51
N ASP A 90 -14.56 37.12 -34.55
CA ASP A 90 -14.72 36.21 -35.66
C ASP A 90 -15.15 37.00 -36.91
N THR A 91 -14.42 36.80 -38.00
CA THR A 91 -14.65 37.50 -39.28
C THR A 91 -15.16 36.57 -40.37
N ASN A 92 -15.29 35.28 -40.08
CA ASN A 92 -15.65 34.23 -41.04
C ASN A 92 -16.77 33.32 -40.49
N ILE A 93 -17.84 33.92 -39.98
CA ILE A 93 -19.01 33.18 -39.51
C ILE A 93 -19.76 32.57 -40.71
N PRO A 94 -19.94 31.23 -40.76
CA PRO A 94 -20.76 30.57 -41.77
C PRO A 94 -22.19 31.13 -41.86
N LEU A 95 -22.59 31.46 -43.08
CA LEU A 95 -23.91 31.96 -43.43
C LEU A 95 -24.47 31.15 -44.59
N ASN A 96 -25.66 30.60 -44.40
CA ASN A 96 -26.45 29.98 -45.44
C ASN A 96 -27.81 30.65 -45.46
N VAL A 97 -28.07 31.51 -46.43
CA VAL A 97 -29.30 32.30 -46.48
C VAL A 97 -29.82 32.41 -47.91
N SER A 98 -31.14 32.46 -48.02
CA SER A 98 -31.87 32.78 -49.23
C SER A 98 -32.83 33.93 -48.92
N ILE A 99 -32.73 34.96 -49.74
CA ILE A 99 -33.55 36.16 -49.72
C ILE A 99 -34.18 36.33 -51.09
N GLN A 100 -35.50 36.44 -51.13
CA GLN A 100 -36.28 36.78 -52.30
C GLN A 100 -37.42 37.71 -51.89
N ASP A 101 -37.17 39.01 -51.99
CA ASP A 101 -38.12 40.05 -51.66
C ASP A 101 -38.53 40.82 -52.90
N THR A 102 -39.83 41.03 -53.04
CA THR A 102 -40.40 41.89 -54.08
C THR A 102 -41.46 42.81 -53.49
N GLY A 103 -41.51 44.05 -53.95
CA GLY A 103 -42.48 45.05 -53.56
C GLY A 103 -42.88 45.90 -54.76
N ARG A 104 -44.13 46.35 -54.82
CA ARG A 104 -44.61 47.23 -55.88
C ARG A 104 -45.49 48.32 -55.32
N GLN A 105 -45.20 49.56 -55.69
CA GLN A 105 -46.00 50.74 -55.41
C GLN A 105 -46.72 51.15 -56.68
N THR A 106 -47.98 51.53 -56.61
CA THR A 106 -48.71 52.10 -57.74
C THR A 106 -49.53 53.29 -57.27
N CYS A 107 -49.12 54.49 -57.66
CA CYS A 107 -49.76 55.76 -57.31
C CYS A 107 -50.23 56.45 -58.60
N GLY A 108 -51.53 56.39 -58.90
CA GLY A 108 -52.04 56.82 -60.21
C GLY A 108 -51.45 55.96 -61.34
N ASP A 109 -50.79 56.60 -62.30
CA ASP A 109 -50.19 55.94 -63.47
C ASP A 109 -48.72 55.51 -63.26
N VAL A 110 -48.13 55.85 -62.11
CA VAL A 110 -46.72 55.52 -61.80
C VAL A 110 -46.66 54.22 -61.01
N THR A 111 -45.83 53.28 -61.47
CA THR A 111 -45.51 52.05 -60.75
C THR A 111 -44.01 51.98 -60.48
N ASP A 112 -43.64 51.76 -59.22
CA ASP A 112 -42.27 51.42 -58.83
C ASP A 112 -42.21 49.96 -58.34
N THR A 113 -41.24 49.19 -58.83
CA THR A 113 -40.99 47.80 -58.43
C THR A 113 -39.65 47.71 -57.73
N TYR A 114 -39.65 47.14 -56.53
CA TYR A 114 -38.50 46.95 -55.66
C TYR A 114 -38.21 45.46 -55.57
N GLU A 115 -36.96 45.06 -55.76
CA GLU A 115 -36.54 43.67 -55.60
C GLU A 115 -35.28 43.63 -54.73
N ALA A 116 -35.18 42.64 -53.86
CA ALA A 116 -33.96 42.34 -53.12
C ALA A 116 -33.70 40.83 -53.04
N ASN A 117 -32.44 40.46 -53.29
CA ASN A 117 -31.99 39.08 -53.35
C ASN A 117 -30.62 38.94 -52.68
N ASP A 118 -30.14 37.70 -52.59
CA ASP A 118 -28.80 37.39 -52.09
C ASP A 118 -27.73 38.22 -52.83
N GLY A 119 -26.89 38.92 -52.07
CA GLY A 119 -25.82 39.74 -52.62
C GLY A 119 -24.51 38.97 -52.82
N PRO A 120 -23.56 39.52 -53.59
CA PRO A 120 -22.28 38.89 -53.81
C PRO A 120 -21.46 38.87 -52.52
N SER A 121 -21.00 37.69 -52.10
CA SER A 121 -20.13 37.51 -50.92
C SER A 121 -20.73 38.04 -49.61
N MET A 122 -22.01 37.74 -49.34
CA MET A 122 -22.66 38.05 -48.07
C MET A 122 -21.83 37.56 -46.87
N LYS A 123 -21.74 38.40 -45.84
CA LYS A 123 -21.05 38.13 -44.59
C LYS A 123 -21.94 38.49 -43.41
N VAL A 124 -21.67 37.82 -42.29
CA VAL A 124 -22.17 38.20 -40.98
C VAL A 124 -21.21 39.23 -40.38
N GLY A 125 -21.75 40.38 -39.98
CA GLY A 125 -21.09 41.35 -39.12
C GLY A 125 -21.76 41.40 -37.74
N GLN A 126 -21.17 42.18 -36.82
CA GLN A 126 -21.49 42.14 -35.38
C GLN A 126 -21.21 40.75 -34.78
N PHE A 127 -21.67 40.51 -33.56
CA PHE A 127 -21.38 39.30 -32.79
C PHE A 127 -22.57 38.92 -31.92
N CYS A 128 -22.54 37.69 -31.40
CA CYS A 128 -23.43 37.18 -30.37
C CYS A 128 -22.69 37.13 -29.03
N THR A 129 -23.41 37.39 -27.94
CA THR A 129 -22.98 37.05 -26.59
C THR A 129 -23.95 36.03 -25.99
N LEU A 130 -23.42 35.14 -25.16
CA LEU A 130 -24.15 34.21 -24.31
C LEU A 130 -23.65 34.39 -22.88
N GLU A 131 -24.56 34.63 -21.96
CA GLU A 131 -24.31 34.65 -20.52
C GLU A 131 -25.14 33.55 -19.84
N ILE A 132 -24.55 32.86 -18.86
CA ILE A 132 -25.24 31.87 -18.03
C ILE A 132 -25.34 32.42 -16.62
N ASP A 133 -26.54 32.59 -16.10
CA ASP A 133 -26.78 33.04 -14.73
C ASP A 133 -27.25 31.84 -13.88
N LEU A 134 -26.35 31.36 -13.02
CA LEU A 134 -26.62 30.21 -12.17
C LEU A 134 -27.61 30.52 -11.05
N ALA A 135 -27.63 31.76 -10.55
CA ALA A 135 -28.48 32.17 -9.44
C ALA A 135 -29.95 32.29 -9.88
N ARG A 136 -30.19 32.79 -11.09
CA ARG A 136 -31.52 32.89 -11.72
C ARG A 136 -31.89 31.65 -12.53
N THR A 137 -30.97 30.71 -12.70
CA THR A 137 -31.15 29.46 -13.45
C THR A 137 -31.60 29.70 -14.89
N ASN A 138 -31.03 30.71 -15.55
CA ASN A 138 -31.37 31.10 -16.91
C ASN A 138 -30.12 31.38 -17.76
N TYR A 139 -30.32 31.55 -19.06
CA TYR A 139 -29.30 32.04 -19.98
C TYR A 139 -29.81 33.27 -20.73
N THR A 140 -28.89 34.17 -21.03
CA THR A 140 -29.13 35.41 -21.76
C THR A 140 -28.37 35.34 -23.08
N LEU A 141 -29.06 35.51 -24.20
CA LEU A 141 -28.50 35.46 -25.54
C LEU A 141 -28.76 36.79 -26.24
N GLU A 142 -27.68 37.43 -26.74
CA GLU A 142 -27.74 38.69 -27.48
C GLU A 142 -27.19 38.50 -28.90
N PRO A 143 -27.97 37.91 -29.81
CA PRO A 143 -27.50 37.60 -31.16
C PRO A 143 -27.58 38.84 -32.06
N GLY A 144 -26.50 39.64 -32.05
CA GLY A 144 -26.42 40.94 -32.72
C GLY A 144 -26.22 40.92 -34.24
N TYR A 145 -26.38 39.77 -34.87
CA TYR A 145 -25.92 39.55 -36.24
C TYR A 145 -26.58 40.46 -37.28
N VAL A 146 -25.74 41.04 -38.13
CA VAL A 146 -26.11 41.83 -39.30
C VAL A 146 -25.58 41.13 -40.54
N VAL A 147 -26.42 40.96 -41.56
CA VAL A 147 -26.02 40.29 -42.81
C VAL A 147 -26.00 41.28 -43.97
N ALA A 148 -24.86 41.37 -44.65
CA ALA A 148 -24.60 42.29 -45.76
C ALA A 148 -23.45 41.80 -46.66
N PRO A 149 -23.31 42.26 -47.93
CA PRO A 149 -24.26 43.10 -48.66
C PRO A 149 -25.43 42.30 -49.23
N ILE A 150 -26.61 42.91 -49.26
CA ILE A 150 -27.80 42.40 -49.95
C ILE A 150 -27.96 43.20 -51.24
N SER A 151 -28.22 42.54 -52.35
CA SER A 151 -28.42 43.21 -53.64
C SER A 151 -29.87 43.64 -53.80
N GLY A 152 -30.08 44.90 -54.19
CA GLY A 152 -31.41 45.46 -54.45
C GLY A 152 -31.52 46.19 -55.78
N THR A 153 -32.73 46.25 -56.34
CA THR A 153 -33.05 47.03 -57.55
C THR A 153 -34.36 47.79 -57.41
N VAL A 154 -34.48 48.92 -58.10
CA VAL A 154 -35.72 49.69 -58.28
C VAL A 154 -35.99 49.83 -59.77
N ASN A 155 -37.12 49.33 -60.25
CA ASN A 155 -37.49 49.30 -61.67
C ASN A 155 -36.41 48.65 -62.58
N GLY A 156 -35.65 47.71 -62.02
CA GLY A 156 -34.52 47.04 -62.69
C GLY A 156 -33.19 47.78 -62.60
N ASP A 157 -33.16 49.03 -62.12
CA ASP A 157 -31.94 49.78 -61.87
C ASP A 157 -31.34 49.41 -60.51
N ARG A 158 -30.01 49.32 -60.43
CA ARG A 158 -29.30 48.94 -59.20
C ARG A 158 -29.55 49.96 -58.08
N PHE A 159 -29.97 49.47 -56.92
CA PHE A 159 -30.06 50.22 -55.67
C PHE A 159 -28.79 50.00 -54.83
N PRO A 160 -28.39 50.93 -53.93
CA PRO A 160 -27.27 50.71 -53.02
C PRO A 160 -27.42 49.40 -52.25
N ASP A 161 -26.33 48.62 -52.20
CA ASP A 161 -26.28 47.39 -51.44
C ASP A 161 -26.64 47.67 -49.98
N THR A 162 -27.38 46.76 -49.37
CA THR A 162 -27.95 46.99 -48.05
C THR A 162 -27.67 45.86 -47.07
N PHE A 163 -28.26 45.94 -45.88
CA PHE A 163 -28.12 44.96 -44.81
C PHE A 163 -29.49 44.58 -44.24
N LEU A 164 -29.48 43.49 -43.49
CA LEU A 164 -30.58 43.12 -42.60
C LEU A 164 -30.02 42.77 -41.22
N THR A 165 -30.84 42.90 -40.18
CA THR A 165 -30.57 42.32 -38.86
C THR A 165 -31.22 40.95 -38.74
N TRP A 166 -30.53 40.01 -38.09
CA TRP A 166 -31.04 38.65 -37.95
C TRP A 166 -32.12 38.51 -36.87
N PHE A 167 -32.05 39.35 -35.83
CA PHE A 167 -32.99 39.40 -34.70
C PHE A 167 -33.55 40.83 -34.52
N PRO A 168 -34.85 40.97 -34.19
CA PRO A 168 -35.42 42.22 -33.67
C PRO A 168 -35.26 42.30 -32.12
N PRO A 169 -35.11 43.50 -31.51
CA PRO A 169 -34.98 44.84 -32.08
C PRO A 169 -33.54 45.31 -32.32
N PHE A 170 -33.37 46.33 -33.17
CA PHE A 170 -32.06 46.93 -33.56
C PHE A 170 -31.23 47.47 -32.37
N GLN A 171 -31.83 47.69 -31.20
CA GLN A 171 -31.10 48.07 -29.99
C GLN A 171 -30.70 46.82 -29.19
N LEU A 172 -29.56 46.25 -29.57
CA LEU A 172 -28.94 45.04 -28.99
C LEU A 172 -28.43 45.20 -27.54
N SER A 173 -28.93 46.19 -26.81
CA SER A 173 -28.61 46.41 -25.39
C SER A 173 -29.86 46.59 -24.51
N THR A 174 -31.08 46.49 -25.07
CA THR A 174 -32.33 46.79 -24.32
C THR A 174 -33.33 45.63 -24.26
N ASN A 175 -33.15 44.54 -25.02
CA ASN A 175 -34.07 43.39 -24.97
C ASN A 175 -33.43 42.03 -25.36
N PRO A 176 -32.59 41.44 -24.49
CA PRO A 176 -31.96 40.14 -24.75
C PRO A 176 -32.96 38.97 -24.72
N ILE A 177 -32.59 37.84 -25.33
CA ILE A 177 -33.35 36.59 -25.17
C ILE A 177 -32.97 35.97 -23.83
N VAL A 178 -33.91 35.95 -22.88
CA VAL A 178 -33.73 35.27 -21.59
C VAL A 178 -34.62 34.03 -21.54
N GLU A 179 -34.02 32.87 -21.27
CA GLU A 179 -34.68 31.57 -21.22
C GLU A 179 -34.17 30.73 -20.04
N PRO A 180 -34.98 29.85 -19.45
CA PRO A 180 -34.52 28.99 -18.37
C PRO A 180 -33.45 28.02 -18.88
N LEU A 181 -32.49 27.68 -18.00
CA LEU A 181 -31.58 26.57 -18.25
C LEU A 181 -32.39 25.27 -18.34
N PRO A 182 -32.03 24.34 -19.25
CA PRO A 182 -32.73 23.07 -19.34
C PRO A 182 -32.60 22.30 -18.03
N ALA A 183 -33.66 21.59 -17.63
CA ALA A 183 -33.63 20.80 -16.39
C ALA A 183 -32.61 19.66 -16.45
N SER A 184 -32.33 19.13 -17.64
CA SER A 184 -31.34 18.06 -17.88
C SER A 184 -30.55 18.32 -19.16
N GLY A 185 -29.35 17.75 -19.25
CA GLY A 185 -28.42 18.02 -20.36
C GLY A 185 -27.92 19.47 -20.35
N MET A 186 -27.29 19.87 -21.45
CA MET A 186 -26.68 21.20 -21.58
C MET A 186 -27.02 21.90 -22.92
N ILE A 187 -27.79 21.27 -23.79
CA ILE A 187 -28.16 21.90 -25.07
C ILE A 187 -29.12 23.05 -24.76
N LEU A 188 -28.76 24.26 -25.16
CA LEU A 188 -29.63 25.42 -25.07
C LEU A 188 -30.36 25.57 -26.41
N GLN A 189 -31.67 25.62 -26.38
CA GLN A 189 -32.47 25.74 -27.59
C GLN A 189 -33.75 26.48 -27.31
N GLY A 190 -34.30 27.11 -28.34
CA GLY A 190 -35.55 27.84 -28.23
C GLY A 190 -36.03 28.40 -29.55
N SER A 191 -37.15 29.10 -29.48
CA SER A 191 -37.73 29.78 -30.64
C SER A 191 -38.43 31.07 -30.25
N ARG A 192 -38.47 32.02 -31.18
CA ARG A 192 -39.29 33.24 -31.11
C ARG A 192 -40.08 33.37 -32.40
N ARG A 193 -41.32 33.82 -32.26
CA ARG A 193 -42.21 34.15 -33.38
C ARG A 193 -42.62 35.60 -33.20
N TYR A 194 -42.38 36.40 -34.22
CA TYR A 194 -42.78 37.79 -34.26
C TYR A 194 -43.84 37.95 -35.34
N SER A 195 -45.04 38.37 -34.94
CA SER A 195 -46.06 38.77 -35.91
C SER A 195 -45.54 40.00 -36.65
N LEU A 196 -45.50 39.94 -37.99
CA LEU A 196 -44.94 41.04 -38.77
C LEU A 196 -45.72 42.35 -38.59
N SER A 197 -47.03 42.27 -38.33
CA SER A 197 -47.89 43.41 -38.00
C SER A 197 -47.62 44.08 -36.65
N GLN A 198 -46.83 43.44 -35.79
CA GLN A 198 -46.51 43.93 -34.44
C GLN A 198 -45.09 44.51 -34.34
N LEU A 199 -44.29 44.41 -35.41
CA LEU A 199 -42.95 44.99 -35.48
C LEU A 199 -43.06 46.52 -35.62
N ASP A 200 -42.12 47.25 -35.00
CA ASP A 200 -42.08 48.71 -35.05
C ASP A 200 -41.00 49.25 -36.00
N SER A 201 -40.89 50.57 -36.09
CA SER A 201 -39.94 51.26 -36.98
C SER A 201 -38.48 50.87 -36.75
N GLN A 202 -38.13 50.49 -35.52
CA GLN A 202 -36.78 50.10 -35.13
C GLN A 202 -36.48 48.66 -35.50
N ASP A 203 -37.52 47.84 -35.73
CA ASP A 203 -37.40 46.45 -36.18
C ASP A 203 -37.34 46.32 -37.71
N ALA A 204 -37.59 47.40 -38.45
CA ALA A 204 -37.69 47.38 -39.92
C ALA A 204 -36.44 46.81 -40.62
N ALA A 205 -35.28 46.82 -39.96
CA ALA A 205 -34.05 46.24 -40.47
C ALA A 205 -34.04 44.70 -40.54
N VAL A 206 -35.04 43.99 -39.97
CA VAL A 206 -35.16 42.53 -40.18
C VAL A 206 -35.61 42.18 -41.61
N PHE A 207 -36.17 43.16 -42.31
CA PHE A 207 -36.46 43.08 -43.73
C PHE A 207 -35.27 43.60 -44.52
N THR A 208 -35.11 43.15 -45.76
CA THR A 208 -34.12 43.78 -46.63
C THR A 208 -34.57 45.20 -46.90
N ILE A 209 -33.70 46.20 -46.74
CA ILE A 209 -33.98 47.65 -46.88
C ILE A 209 -34.63 48.05 -48.22
N ALA A 210 -34.83 47.12 -49.16
CA ALA A 210 -35.95 47.21 -50.08
C ALA A 210 -37.23 47.65 -49.34
N ALA A 211 -37.51 47.27 -48.10
CA ALA A 211 -38.60 47.74 -47.22
C ALA A 211 -38.53 49.21 -46.75
N SER A 212 -37.47 49.96 -47.03
CA SER A 212 -37.38 51.41 -46.74
C SER A 212 -37.47 52.30 -47.99
N GLY A 213 -37.70 51.68 -49.16
CA GLY A 213 -38.15 52.31 -50.40
C GLY A 213 -39.35 51.60 -51.06
N SER A 214 -39.57 50.32 -50.75
CA SER A 214 -40.78 49.51 -50.97
C SER A 214 -41.89 50.07 -50.09
N PRO A 215 -43.14 49.93 -50.48
CA PRO A 215 -44.03 51.05 -50.29
C PRO A 215 -44.75 50.99 -48.91
N ILE A 216 -44.39 50.03 -48.08
CA ILE A 216 -44.81 49.97 -46.69
C ILE A 216 -43.87 50.91 -45.92
N ALA A 217 -44.24 52.18 -45.80
CA ALA A 217 -43.61 53.04 -44.82
C ALA A 217 -43.80 52.41 -43.42
N VAL A 218 -43.01 52.88 -42.45
CA VAL A 218 -43.09 52.46 -41.04
C VAL A 218 -44.54 52.36 -40.52
N GLU A 219 -45.43 53.22 -41.02
CA GLU A 219 -46.83 53.29 -40.62
C GLU A 219 -47.70 52.13 -41.16
N GLN A 220 -47.35 51.55 -42.31
CA GLN A 220 -48.10 50.46 -42.95
C GLN A 220 -47.61 49.06 -42.53
N MET A 221 -46.58 48.93 -41.70
CA MET A 221 -46.11 47.61 -41.21
C MET A 221 -47.21 46.82 -40.49
N LYS A 222 -48.21 47.52 -39.92
CA LYS A 222 -49.40 46.91 -39.29
C LYS A 222 -50.23 46.04 -40.24
N GLU A 223 -50.11 46.26 -41.55
CA GLU A 223 -50.84 45.54 -42.58
C GLU A 223 -50.11 44.26 -43.04
N LEU A 224 -48.87 44.04 -42.58
CA LEU A 224 -48.10 42.84 -42.89
C LEU A 224 -48.73 41.60 -42.24
N THR A 225 -48.92 40.56 -43.06
CA THR A 225 -49.39 39.25 -42.61
C THR A 225 -48.24 38.25 -42.57
N GLY A 226 -48.20 37.37 -41.58
CA GLY A 226 -47.17 36.32 -41.45
C GLY A 226 -46.32 36.49 -40.21
N GLU A 227 -45.29 35.67 -40.10
CA GLU A 227 -44.39 35.64 -38.94
C GLU A 227 -42.93 35.62 -39.37
N LEU A 228 -42.08 36.32 -38.60
CA LEU A 228 -40.66 36.01 -38.52
C LEU A 228 -40.49 34.93 -37.46
N VAL A 229 -40.02 33.76 -37.87
CA VAL A 229 -39.70 32.65 -36.96
C VAL A 229 -38.20 32.54 -36.83
N LEU A 230 -37.71 32.65 -35.60
CA LEU A 230 -36.31 32.48 -35.25
C LEU A 230 -36.19 31.24 -34.36
N THR A 231 -35.21 30.39 -34.62
CA THR A 231 -34.85 29.31 -33.70
C THR A 231 -33.36 29.30 -33.45
N TRP A 232 -32.96 28.77 -32.31
CA TRP A 232 -31.55 28.60 -31.98
C TRP A 232 -31.29 27.25 -31.33
N THR A 233 -30.08 26.75 -31.51
CA THR A 233 -29.55 25.58 -30.81
C THR A 233 -28.08 25.83 -30.52
N LEU A 234 -27.67 25.70 -29.27
CA LEU A 234 -26.29 25.83 -28.82
C LEU A 234 -25.87 24.50 -28.19
N THR A 235 -24.84 23.90 -28.77
CA THR A 235 -24.24 22.65 -28.29
C THR A 235 -22.93 22.96 -27.56
N PRO A 236 -22.74 22.52 -26.32
CA PRO A 236 -21.53 22.82 -25.55
C PRO A 236 -20.35 21.93 -25.97
N SER A 237 -19.15 22.48 -25.81
CA SER A 237 -17.90 21.74 -25.78
C SER A 237 -17.34 21.79 -24.35
N VAL A 238 -17.11 20.63 -23.74
CA VAL A 238 -16.64 20.52 -22.36
C VAL A 238 -15.25 19.91 -22.32
N GLU A 239 -14.42 20.39 -21.39
CA GLU A 239 -13.08 19.84 -21.19
C GLU A 239 -13.17 18.49 -20.44
N ASP A 240 -12.61 17.43 -21.02
CA ASP A 240 -12.45 16.13 -20.34
C ASP A 240 -11.18 16.17 -19.48
N VAL A 241 -11.31 15.83 -18.20
CA VAL A 241 -10.26 15.98 -17.19
C VAL A 241 -10.11 14.71 -16.37
N GLU A 242 -8.93 14.55 -15.80
CA GLU A 242 -8.56 13.44 -14.93
C GLU A 242 -7.85 13.95 -13.67
N VAL A 243 -7.90 13.16 -12.61
CA VAL A 243 -7.08 13.37 -11.41
C VAL A 243 -5.99 12.30 -11.41
N VAL A 244 -4.73 12.74 -11.45
CA VAL A 244 -3.57 11.86 -11.34
C VAL A 244 -3.04 11.88 -9.92
N VAL A 245 -2.90 10.69 -9.33
CA VAL A 245 -2.32 10.49 -8.01
C VAL A 245 -0.85 10.14 -8.16
N GLN A 246 0.02 11.07 -7.75
CA GLN A 246 1.47 10.92 -7.80
C GLN A 246 2.00 10.52 -6.43
N ILE A 247 2.82 9.47 -6.40
CA ILE A 247 3.41 8.90 -5.18
C ILE A 247 4.90 8.64 -5.45
N PRO A 248 5.81 9.60 -5.17
CA PRO A 248 7.19 9.58 -5.66
C PRO A 248 8.02 8.33 -5.32
N LYS A 249 7.77 7.69 -4.17
CA LYS A 249 8.48 6.46 -3.74
C LYS A 249 7.61 5.20 -3.82
N TYR A 250 6.54 5.19 -4.62
CA TYR A 250 5.50 4.14 -4.55
C TYR A 250 6.02 2.70 -4.61
N SER A 251 6.96 2.43 -5.54
CA SER A 251 7.50 1.08 -5.73
C SER A 251 8.56 0.69 -4.68
N ASP A 252 9.07 1.65 -3.92
CA ASP A 252 10.18 1.47 -2.98
C ASP A 252 9.78 1.66 -1.51
N TRP A 253 8.58 2.18 -1.25
CA TRP A 253 8.10 2.44 0.11
C TRP A 253 7.57 1.17 0.76
N THR A 254 8.01 0.93 1.99
CA THR A 254 7.47 -0.06 2.91
C THR A 254 6.99 0.64 4.19
N PRO A 255 5.91 0.17 4.83
CA PRO A 255 5.49 0.66 6.13
C PRO A 255 6.62 0.53 7.15
N GLU A 256 6.80 1.59 7.93
CA GLU A 256 7.74 1.67 9.04
C GLU A 256 6.96 2.17 10.26
N GLY A 257 6.85 1.33 11.30
CA GLY A 257 6.23 1.75 12.54
C GLY A 257 7.12 2.75 13.28
N ALA A 258 6.52 3.73 13.95
CA ALA A 258 7.24 4.49 14.97
C ALA A 258 7.37 3.64 16.24
N GLY A 259 8.27 4.00 17.16
CA GLY A 259 8.50 3.24 18.40
C GLY A 259 7.28 3.12 19.34
N ASP A 260 6.14 3.69 18.96
CA ASP A 260 4.82 3.61 19.60
C ASP A 260 3.68 3.87 18.58
N GLU A 261 2.44 3.70 19.00
CA GLU A 261 1.24 3.92 18.17
C GLU A 261 0.76 5.40 18.13
N GLU A 262 1.46 6.34 18.79
CA GLU A 262 0.96 7.71 19.05
C GLU A 262 1.81 8.84 18.46
N SER A 263 3.10 8.61 18.29
CA SER A 263 4.08 9.53 17.70
C SER A 263 3.82 9.73 16.20
N SER A 264 4.58 10.58 15.52
CA SER A 264 4.29 11.03 14.13
C SER A 264 4.37 9.94 13.04
N GLY A 265 4.41 8.64 13.40
CA GLY A 265 4.62 7.52 12.48
C GLY A 265 6.03 7.50 11.85
N GLY A 266 6.35 6.44 11.09
CA GLY A 266 7.62 6.32 10.33
C GLY A 266 7.71 7.25 9.11
N ASP A 267 8.64 6.99 8.17
CA ASP A 267 8.89 7.85 6.98
C ASP A 267 7.58 8.16 6.22
N PRO A 268 7.11 9.43 6.23
CA PRO A 268 5.82 9.78 5.66
C PRO A 268 5.82 9.67 4.13
N LEU A 269 4.76 9.08 3.59
CA LEU A 269 4.50 8.98 2.16
C LEU A 269 3.69 10.18 1.66
N ALA A 270 4.26 10.95 0.73
CA ALA A 270 3.57 12.05 0.07
C ALA A 270 2.61 11.52 -1.02
N LEU A 271 1.35 11.94 -0.94
CA LEU A 271 0.27 11.60 -1.86
C LEU A 271 -0.22 12.87 -2.54
N THR A 272 0.12 13.09 -3.81
CA THR A 272 -0.29 14.29 -4.55
C THR A 272 -1.42 13.97 -5.51
N ALA A 273 -2.59 14.58 -5.30
CA ALA A 273 -3.68 14.58 -6.26
C ALA A 273 -3.54 15.79 -7.19
N LYS A 274 -3.44 15.57 -8.50
CA LYS A 274 -3.25 16.63 -9.50
C LYS A 274 -4.36 16.57 -10.55
N LEU A 275 -5.08 17.68 -10.72
CA LEU A 275 -6.07 17.82 -11.78
C LEU A 275 -5.37 18.21 -13.10
N GLN A 276 -5.70 17.52 -14.19
CA GLN A 276 -5.17 17.80 -15.52
C GLN A 276 -6.15 17.42 -16.63
N GLN A 277 -5.83 17.79 -17.87
CA GLN A 277 -6.55 17.27 -19.03
C GLN A 277 -6.38 15.77 -19.14
N LYS A 278 -7.41 15.09 -19.63
CA LYS A 278 -7.34 13.65 -19.85
C LYS A 278 -6.24 13.30 -20.86
N GLY A 279 -5.37 12.35 -20.50
CA GLY A 279 -4.19 12.01 -21.30
C GLY A 279 -3.02 13.00 -21.15
N GLY A 280 -3.13 13.94 -20.20
CA GLY A 280 -2.09 14.93 -19.88
C GLY A 280 -2.33 16.31 -20.49
N GLY A 281 -1.61 17.30 -19.96
CA GLY A 281 -1.70 18.71 -20.36
C GLY A 281 -2.29 19.61 -19.26
N PRO A 282 -2.01 20.92 -19.30
CA PRO A 282 -2.54 21.86 -18.32
C PRO A 282 -4.06 22.03 -18.48
N THR A 283 -4.77 22.16 -17.37
CA THR A 283 -6.17 22.56 -17.34
C THR A 283 -6.36 23.85 -16.56
N MET A 284 -7.34 24.66 -16.96
CA MET A 284 -7.76 25.85 -16.22
C MET A 284 -8.81 25.52 -15.15
N LEU A 285 -9.39 24.31 -15.19
CA LEU A 285 -10.30 23.84 -14.16
C LEU A 285 -9.57 23.68 -12.81
N ARG A 286 -10.35 23.81 -11.75
CA ARG A 286 -9.87 23.78 -10.37
C ARG A 286 -10.83 22.96 -9.52
N ALA A 287 -10.28 22.22 -8.58
CA ALA A 287 -11.03 21.46 -7.60
C ALA A 287 -11.51 22.39 -6.48
N ASP A 288 -12.79 22.32 -6.15
CA ASP A 288 -13.35 22.89 -4.93
C ASP A 288 -12.97 22.05 -3.71
N GLN A 289 -12.78 20.75 -3.91
CA GLN A 289 -12.35 19.84 -2.85
C GLN A 289 -11.57 18.66 -3.41
N PHE A 290 -10.47 18.29 -2.75
CA PHE A 290 -9.90 16.95 -2.85
C PHE A 290 -10.25 16.16 -1.58
N VAL A 291 -10.58 14.89 -1.76
CA VAL A 291 -10.80 13.91 -0.68
C VAL A 291 -9.85 12.75 -0.91
N MET A 292 -9.09 12.40 0.12
CA MET A 292 -8.28 11.18 0.16
C MET A 292 -8.80 10.30 1.30
N GLU A 293 -9.10 9.04 1.01
CA GLU A 293 -9.73 8.11 1.96
C GLU A 293 -9.04 6.74 1.93
N LEU A 294 -8.87 6.14 3.10
CA LEU A 294 -8.37 4.78 3.28
C LEU A 294 -9.58 3.85 3.55
N ILE A 295 -9.83 2.88 2.66
CA ILE A 295 -11.06 2.05 2.73
C ILE A 295 -10.80 0.67 3.37
N SER A 296 -9.69 0.03 3.03
CA SER A 296 -9.31 -1.30 3.54
C SER A 296 -8.03 -1.23 4.35
N VAL A 297 -8.06 -0.44 5.42
CA VAL A 297 -6.91 -0.18 6.29
C VAL A 297 -6.77 -1.23 7.38
N SER A 298 -5.54 -1.66 7.63
CA SER A 298 -5.20 -2.63 8.66
C SER A 298 -5.28 -2.03 10.07
N HIS A 299 -5.45 -2.91 11.04
CA HIS A 299 -5.70 -2.62 12.45
C HIS A 299 -5.05 -3.70 13.31
N GLU A 300 -3.82 -4.09 12.95
CA GLU A 300 -3.12 -5.14 13.68
C GLU A 300 -2.76 -4.65 15.09
N PRO A 301 -2.87 -5.50 16.13
CA PRO A 301 -2.55 -5.07 17.47
C PRO A 301 -1.06 -4.74 17.60
N GLY A 302 -0.72 -3.58 18.16
CA GLY A 302 0.67 -3.19 18.39
C GLY A 302 1.31 -2.49 17.20
N ILE A 303 2.65 -2.45 17.20
CA ILE A 303 3.43 -1.89 16.08
C ILE A 303 4.12 -2.98 15.25
N CYS A 304 4.24 -4.19 15.82
CA CYS A 304 4.85 -5.37 15.21
C CYS A 304 4.41 -6.63 15.99
N MET A 305 4.93 -7.81 15.64
CA MET A 305 4.44 -9.12 16.10
C MET A 305 4.48 -9.35 17.62
N ASN A 306 5.33 -8.62 18.36
CA ASN A 306 5.56 -8.86 19.79
C ASN A 306 5.63 -7.57 20.64
N TYR A 307 5.24 -6.41 20.11
CA TYR A 307 5.35 -5.15 20.85
C TYR A 307 4.27 -4.11 20.49
N PRO A 308 3.79 -3.32 21.47
CA PRO A 308 3.97 -3.51 22.90
C PRO A 308 3.16 -4.69 23.43
N LEU A 309 3.59 -5.28 24.54
CA LEU A 309 2.88 -6.40 25.19
C LEU A 309 1.42 -6.06 25.57
N SER A 310 1.15 -4.79 25.90
CA SER A 310 -0.19 -4.32 26.26
C SER A 310 -1.19 -4.30 25.11
N ALA A 311 -0.71 -4.31 23.85
CA ALA A 311 -1.57 -4.27 22.67
C ALA A 311 -2.22 -5.62 22.36
N ARG A 312 -1.82 -6.69 23.05
CA ARG A 312 -2.35 -8.05 22.83
C ARG A 312 -3.89 -8.07 22.84
N PRO A 313 -4.53 -8.79 21.90
CA PRO A 313 -5.98 -8.96 21.89
C PRO A 313 -6.52 -9.43 23.24
N GLY A 314 -7.52 -8.72 23.77
CA GLY A 314 -8.17 -9.05 25.04
C GLY A 314 -7.46 -8.56 26.31
N THR A 315 -6.29 -7.91 26.22
CA THR A 315 -5.61 -7.32 27.40
C THR A 315 -5.81 -5.82 27.55
N SER A 316 -6.26 -5.13 26.49
CA SER A 316 -6.49 -3.68 26.48
C SER A 316 -7.94 -3.34 26.12
N ASN A 317 -8.49 -2.33 26.80
CA ASN A 317 -9.75 -1.68 26.43
C ASN A 317 -9.52 -0.47 25.50
N ALA A 318 -8.28 -0.24 25.03
CA ALA A 318 -7.97 0.84 24.09
C ALA A 318 -8.67 0.60 22.74
N GLU A 319 -9.15 1.68 22.13
CA GLU A 319 -9.69 1.63 20.78
C GLU A 319 -8.59 1.20 19.80
N VAL A 320 -8.92 0.23 18.95
CA VAL A 320 -8.03 -0.24 17.89
C VAL A 320 -7.91 0.86 16.85
N LYS A 321 -6.70 1.40 16.67
CA LYS A 321 -6.42 2.46 15.71
C LYS A 321 -5.99 1.87 14.37
N ALA A 322 -6.15 2.65 13.32
CA ALA A 322 -5.68 2.27 11.99
C ALA A 322 -4.15 2.32 11.92
N ASP A 323 -3.55 1.33 11.26
CA ASP A 323 -2.10 1.19 11.13
C ASP A 323 -1.49 2.23 10.18
N LEU A 324 -2.26 2.64 9.16
CA LEU A 324 -1.94 3.75 8.27
C LEU A 324 -2.89 4.92 8.53
N ARG A 325 -2.33 6.11 8.77
CA ARG A 325 -3.11 7.32 9.07
C ARG A 325 -2.53 8.54 8.36
N PHE A 326 -3.40 9.46 7.94
CA PHE A 326 -2.99 10.78 7.50
C PHE A 326 -2.35 11.53 8.68
N ASN A 327 -1.09 11.90 8.52
CA ASN A 327 -0.29 12.46 9.59
C ASN A 327 -0.83 13.85 10.00
N LYS A 328 -1.37 13.96 11.22
CA LYS A 328 -1.97 15.21 11.73
C LYS A 328 -0.99 16.39 11.77
N ASP A 329 0.28 16.14 12.04
CA ASP A 329 1.30 17.20 12.21
C ASP A 329 1.74 17.74 10.84
N LEU A 330 1.80 16.87 9.83
CA LEU A 330 2.17 17.23 8.45
C LEU A 330 0.99 17.74 7.61
N ASN A 331 -0.24 17.38 7.98
CA ASN A 331 -1.48 17.79 7.29
C ASN A 331 -2.24 18.90 8.01
N ASN A 332 -1.57 19.77 8.77
CA ASN A 332 -2.20 20.83 9.59
C ASN A 332 -2.65 22.08 8.80
N GLY A 333 -2.35 22.15 7.50
CA GLY A 333 -2.61 23.32 6.65
C GLY A 333 -3.98 23.26 5.97
N ILE A 334 -3.99 22.86 4.71
CA ILE A 334 -5.20 22.87 3.87
C ILE A 334 -6.11 21.66 4.08
N TRP A 335 -5.75 20.73 4.97
CA TRP A 335 -6.47 19.48 5.17
C TRP A 335 -7.22 19.47 6.49
N ARG A 336 -8.45 18.97 6.45
CA ARG A 336 -9.22 18.54 7.61
C ARG A 336 -9.23 17.02 7.64
N LEU A 337 -8.75 16.45 8.73
CA LEU A 337 -8.77 15.01 8.97
C LEU A 337 -10.05 14.63 9.73
N ASP A 338 -10.53 13.41 9.53
CA ASP A 338 -11.53 12.81 10.42
C ASP A 338 -10.91 12.33 11.74
N ALA A 339 -11.75 11.82 12.66
CA ALA A 339 -11.31 11.42 14.00
C ALA A 339 -10.27 10.30 13.97
N ASP A 340 -10.46 9.34 13.06
CA ASP A 340 -9.61 8.15 12.91
C ASP A 340 -8.37 8.43 12.03
N GLN A 341 -8.29 9.61 11.41
CA GLN A 341 -7.24 10.03 10.48
C GLN A 341 -7.14 9.12 9.25
N ILE A 342 -8.24 8.49 8.83
CA ILE A 342 -8.34 7.65 7.63
C ILE A 342 -8.95 8.41 6.46
N LYS A 343 -9.39 9.65 6.68
CA LYS A 343 -9.92 10.54 5.64
C LYS A 343 -9.35 11.95 5.78
N ALA A 344 -8.83 12.49 4.68
CA ALA A 344 -8.37 13.86 4.56
C ALA A 344 -9.18 14.61 3.50
N GLN A 345 -9.69 15.79 3.84
CA GLN A 345 -10.45 16.65 2.94
C GLN A 345 -9.85 18.05 2.88
N THR A 346 -9.69 18.62 1.68
CA THR A 346 -9.24 20.01 1.60
C THR A 346 -10.31 20.96 2.14
N ILE A 347 -9.88 21.99 2.88
CA ILE A 347 -10.73 23.09 3.37
C ILE A 347 -10.71 24.31 2.45
N GLN A 348 -9.71 24.40 1.57
CA GLN A 348 -9.61 25.42 0.54
C GLN A 348 -10.19 24.90 -0.78
N SER A 349 -10.83 25.80 -1.52
CA SER A 349 -11.30 25.58 -2.88
C SER A 349 -10.34 26.17 -3.91
N ASN A 350 -10.67 26.04 -5.19
CA ASN A 350 -9.90 26.59 -6.30
C ASN A 350 -8.47 26.01 -6.43
N LEU A 351 -8.30 24.72 -6.15
CA LEU A 351 -7.00 24.04 -6.13
C LEU A 351 -6.71 23.31 -7.45
N PRO A 352 -5.53 23.48 -8.07
CA PRO A 352 -5.11 22.64 -9.21
C PRO A 352 -4.54 21.28 -8.77
N ALA A 353 -4.03 21.21 -7.54
CA ALA A 353 -3.48 20.01 -6.93
C ALA A 353 -3.46 20.15 -5.41
N ALA A 354 -3.36 19.03 -4.69
CA ALA A 354 -3.15 19.01 -3.25
C ALA A 354 -2.32 17.80 -2.83
N THR A 355 -1.43 17.97 -1.85
CA THR A 355 -0.57 16.90 -1.31
C THR A 355 -0.94 16.61 0.13
N ALA A 356 -1.28 15.37 0.44
CA ALA A 356 -1.42 14.87 1.81
C ALA A 356 -0.25 13.94 2.18
N TYR A 357 0.06 13.84 3.47
CA TYR A 357 1.10 12.95 3.98
C TYR A 357 0.47 11.80 4.77
N LEU A 358 0.81 10.58 4.40
CA LEU A 358 0.39 9.35 5.07
C LEU A 358 1.57 8.76 5.84
N SER A 359 1.37 8.36 7.09
CA SER A 359 2.40 7.70 7.90
C SER A 359 1.95 6.30 8.31
N SER A 360 2.91 5.40 8.51
CA SER A 360 2.67 4.09 9.12
C SER A 360 2.96 4.13 10.61
N PHE A 361 2.15 3.39 11.37
CA PHE A 361 2.26 3.20 12.81
C PHE A 361 2.48 1.73 13.17
N ASP A 362 2.46 0.86 12.16
CA ASP A 362 2.75 -0.56 12.24
C ASP A 362 3.75 -0.92 11.12
N TRP A 363 4.64 -1.88 11.37
CA TRP A 363 5.65 -2.33 10.40
C TRP A 363 5.08 -3.21 9.28
N GLY A 364 3.84 -3.67 9.40
CA GLY A 364 3.07 -4.41 8.40
C GLY A 364 1.80 -3.68 7.95
N GLY A 365 1.70 -2.37 8.20
CA GLY A 365 0.50 -1.57 7.91
C GLY A 365 0.16 -1.51 6.42
N TYR A 366 -1.13 -1.69 6.08
CA TYR A 366 -1.61 -1.62 4.71
C TYR A 366 -2.98 -0.93 4.59
N ALA A 367 -3.27 -0.36 3.43
CA ALA A 367 -4.54 0.26 3.08
C ALA A 367 -4.84 0.19 1.56
N VAL A 368 -6.03 0.64 1.20
CA VAL A 368 -6.39 1.02 -0.18
C VAL A 368 -6.75 2.50 -0.15
N LEU A 369 -5.99 3.31 -0.87
CA LEU A 369 -6.20 4.75 -1.03
C LEU A 369 -7.15 4.99 -2.21
N ARG A 370 -8.21 5.77 -1.95
CA ARG A 370 -9.06 6.35 -2.98
C ARG A 370 -8.98 7.87 -2.93
N VAL A 371 -8.88 8.48 -4.10
CA VAL A 371 -8.81 9.93 -4.26
C VAL A 371 -9.98 10.40 -5.11
N THR A 372 -10.68 11.44 -4.66
CA THR A 372 -11.77 12.07 -5.41
C THR A 372 -11.56 13.58 -5.43
N ALA A 373 -11.79 14.22 -6.56
CA ALA A 373 -11.90 15.67 -6.67
C ALA A 373 -13.33 16.08 -7.03
N THR A 374 -13.86 17.05 -6.29
CA THR A 374 -15.08 17.76 -6.68
C THR A 374 -14.67 19.06 -7.35
N LEU A 375 -15.07 19.27 -8.60
CA LEU A 375 -14.74 20.45 -9.39
C LEU A 375 -15.71 21.60 -9.13
N ALA A 376 -15.30 22.83 -9.47
CA ALA A 376 -16.16 24.02 -9.39
C ALA A 376 -17.45 23.91 -10.22
N ASP A 377 -17.42 23.12 -11.30
CA ASP A 377 -18.58 22.84 -12.16
C ASP A 377 -19.51 21.75 -11.60
N GLY A 378 -19.22 21.20 -10.41
CA GLY A 378 -20.00 20.17 -9.74
C GLY A 378 -19.68 18.74 -10.17
N ARG A 379 -18.79 18.51 -11.14
CA ARG A 379 -18.35 17.15 -11.49
C ARG A 379 -17.52 16.54 -10.37
N GLU A 380 -17.69 15.24 -10.16
CA GLU A 380 -16.77 14.43 -9.36
C GLU A 380 -15.86 13.61 -10.27
N VAL A 381 -14.57 13.66 -9.98
CA VAL A 381 -13.53 12.94 -10.73
C VAL A 381 -12.78 12.04 -9.76
N VAL A 382 -12.83 10.72 -9.99
CA VAL A 382 -12.04 9.75 -9.23
C VAL A 382 -10.62 9.74 -9.79
N GLY A 383 -9.63 9.85 -8.92
CA GLY A 383 -8.23 9.84 -9.29
C GLY A 383 -7.69 8.45 -9.55
N HIS A 384 -6.73 8.35 -10.47
CA HIS A 384 -6.00 7.13 -10.76
C HIS A 384 -4.51 7.30 -10.47
N LEU A 385 -3.82 6.20 -10.23
CA LEU A 385 -2.37 6.19 -10.03
C LEU A 385 -1.65 6.67 -11.31
N GLU A 386 -0.59 7.46 -11.12
CA GLU A 386 0.25 7.94 -12.22
C GLU A 386 0.79 6.76 -13.05
N ASN A 387 0.66 6.88 -14.38
CA ASN A 387 1.00 5.84 -15.37
C ASN A 387 0.15 4.56 -15.32
N GLU A 388 -0.88 4.49 -14.48
CA GLU A 388 -1.81 3.34 -14.38
C GLU A 388 -3.27 3.85 -14.39
N PRO A 389 -3.83 4.24 -15.55
CA PRO A 389 -5.15 4.89 -15.66
C PRO A 389 -6.33 4.03 -15.18
N ASP A 390 -6.17 2.70 -15.18
CA ASP A 390 -7.18 1.77 -14.69
C ASP A 390 -7.11 1.53 -13.16
N THR A 391 -6.08 2.07 -12.48
CA THR A 391 -5.84 1.89 -11.04
C THR A 391 -6.38 3.08 -10.25
N THR A 392 -7.68 3.05 -9.90
CA THR A 392 -8.34 4.08 -9.05
C THR A 392 -8.37 3.73 -7.57
N ASP A 393 -8.23 2.45 -7.24
CA ASP A 393 -8.04 1.93 -5.89
C ASP A 393 -6.57 1.55 -5.70
N ILE A 394 -5.83 2.45 -5.04
CA ILE A 394 -4.37 2.39 -4.97
C ILE A 394 -3.96 1.68 -3.69
N ARG A 395 -3.40 0.47 -3.81
CA ARG A 395 -2.89 -0.29 -2.66
C ARG A 395 -1.64 0.38 -2.09
N ILE A 396 -1.64 0.71 -0.79
CA ILE A 396 -0.50 1.23 -0.05
C ILE A 396 -0.13 0.24 1.08
N PRO A 397 1.12 -0.23 1.21
CA PRO A 397 2.20 -0.14 0.22
C PRO A 397 1.79 -0.78 -1.11
N LYS A 398 2.62 -0.58 -2.15
CA LYS A 398 2.47 -1.34 -3.40
C LYS A 398 2.56 -2.84 -3.08
N ARG A 399 1.51 -3.56 -3.45
CA ARG A 399 1.38 -5.01 -3.21
C ARG A 399 0.41 -5.64 -4.20
N LYS A 400 0.58 -6.94 -4.42
CA LYS A 400 -0.38 -7.78 -5.16
C LYS A 400 -1.77 -7.79 -4.49
N ASP A 401 -2.81 -7.99 -5.30
CA ASP A 401 -4.16 -8.20 -4.78
C ASP A 401 -4.22 -9.44 -3.86
N GLY A 402 -4.95 -9.31 -2.75
CA GLY A 402 -5.03 -10.34 -1.70
C GLY A 402 -3.77 -10.53 -0.86
N SER A 403 -2.68 -9.80 -1.11
CA SER A 403 -1.48 -9.82 -0.27
C SER A 403 -1.48 -8.65 0.73
N PHE A 404 -0.87 -8.88 1.88
CA PHE A 404 -0.61 -7.94 2.97
C PHE A 404 0.83 -7.40 2.92
N ILE A 405 1.71 -8.04 2.15
CA ILE A 405 3.15 -7.77 2.15
C ILE A 405 3.52 -6.85 0.99
N ALA A 406 4.36 -5.85 1.26
CA ALA A 406 4.89 -4.96 0.22
C ALA A 406 5.69 -5.73 -0.85
N ASP A 407 5.42 -5.44 -2.13
CA ASP A 407 6.15 -6.04 -3.26
C ASP A 407 7.66 -5.77 -3.17
N LYS A 408 8.04 -4.59 -2.65
CA LYS A 408 9.43 -4.19 -2.38
C LYS A 408 10.13 -5.18 -1.45
N TRP A 409 9.54 -5.48 -0.30
CA TRP A 409 10.11 -6.40 0.68
C TRP A 409 10.20 -7.82 0.13
N LYS A 410 9.16 -8.29 -0.56
CA LYS A 410 9.19 -9.62 -1.22
C LYS A 410 10.30 -9.71 -2.25
N LYS A 411 10.53 -8.65 -3.03
CA LYS A 411 11.62 -8.62 -4.01
C LYS A 411 12.98 -8.66 -3.32
N ASP A 412 13.20 -7.83 -2.29
CA ASP A 412 14.47 -7.75 -1.58
C ASP A 412 14.82 -9.07 -0.85
N ASN A 413 13.82 -9.88 -0.49
CA ASN A 413 13.97 -11.18 0.16
C ASN A 413 13.83 -12.39 -0.78
N ASP A 414 13.78 -12.20 -2.09
CA ASP A 414 13.53 -13.26 -3.10
C ASP A 414 12.25 -14.09 -2.86
N ALA A 415 11.22 -13.47 -2.29
CA ALA A 415 9.94 -14.06 -1.89
C ALA A 415 8.75 -13.64 -2.77
N ALA A 416 9.00 -13.09 -3.97
CA ALA A 416 7.96 -12.57 -4.86
C ALA A 416 6.85 -13.57 -5.24
N ASN A 417 7.14 -14.87 -5.17
CA ASN A 417 6.23 -15.98 -5.50
C ASN A 417 5.70 -16.73 -4.28
N LEU A 418 6.08 -16.33 -3.07
CA LEU A 418 5.60 -16.96 -1.85
C LEU A 418 4.27 -16.33 -1.40
N ALA A 419 3.41 -17.19 -0.85
CA ALA A 419 2.17 -16.77 -0.21
C ALA A 419 2.47 -16.15 1.17
N ASP A 420 1.59 -15.28 1.64
CA ASP A 420 1.82 -14.54 2.89
C ASP A 420 1.79 -15.44 4.14
N ASN A 421 1.19 -16.63 4.02
CA ASN A 421 1.17 -17.67 5.05
C ASN A 421 2.23 -18.77 4.86
N SER A 422 3.20 -18.56 3.96
CA SER A 422 4.32 -19.49 3.74
C SER A 422 5.23 -19.53 4.97
N ASP A 423 5.70 -20.71 5.34
CA ASP A 423 6.66 -21.00 6.43
C ASP A 423 7.50 -22.19 5.93
N ASP A 424 8.26 -21.92 4.87
CA ASP A 424 8.90 -22.91 4.00
C ASP A 424 10.43 -22.77 4.00
N GLU A 425 11.00 -22.06 4.96
CA GLU A 425 12.42 -21.85 5.16
C GLU A 425 13.11 -23.22 5.24
N ASN A 426 14.12 -23.45 4.39
CA ASN A 426 14.79 -24.74 4.34
C ASN A 426 16.14 -24.76 5.06
N GLU A 427 16.75 -23.60 5.30
CA GLU A 427 18.07 -23.53 5.92
C GLU A 427 17.98 -23.08 7.39
N PRO A 428 18.67 -23.76 8.31
CA PRO A 428 19.36 -25.02 8.09
C PRO A 428 18.38 -26.18 7.91
N VAL A 429 18.78 -27.18 7.12
CA VAL A 429 17.96 -28.38 6.84
C VAL A 429 17.54 -29.10 8.12
N GLY A 430 18.44 -29.19 9.11
CA GLY A 430 18.14 -29.79 10.40
C GLY A 430 17.65 -31.24 10.27
N ASP A 431 16.53 -31.55 10.92
CA ASP A 431 15.88 -32.87 10.85
C ASP A 431 15.10 -33.13 9.55
N GLY A 432 15.04 -32.14 8.65
CA GLY A 432 14.33 -32.20 7.38
C GLY A 432 12.97 -31.48 7.40
N ASP A 433 12.49 -31.04 8.56
CA ASP A 433 11.29 -30.21 8.65
C ASP A 433 11.58 -28.80 8.10
N ARG A 434 10.60 -28.22 7.40
CA ARG A 434 10.69 -26.87 6.84
C ARG A 434 10.08 -25.85 7.79
N GLY A 435 10.49 -24.61 7.63
CA GLY A 435 10.00 -23.48 8.38
C GLY A 435 10.52 -23.43 9.80
N ASP A 436 10.28 -22.31 10.44
CA ASP A 436 10.48 -22.10 11.87
C ASP A 436 9.18 -21.87 12.63
N GLY A 437 8.03 -21.90 11.96
CA GLY A 437 6.71 -21.70 12.56
C GLY A 437 6.18 -20.27 12.37
N LEU A 438 6.98 -19.35 11.83
CA LEU A 438 6.58 -18.01 11.47
C LEU A 438 6.20 -17.95 9.99
N THR A 439 5.06 -17.34 9.72
CA THR A 439 4.65 -17.07 8.34
C THR A 439 5.46 -15.91 7.75
N LEU A 440 5.54 -15.86 6.41
CA LEU A 440 6.16 -14.78 5.65
C LEU A 440 5.64 -13.39 6.05
N TYR A 441 4.36 -13.29 6.40
CA TYR A 441 3.77 -12.05 6.93
C TYR A 441 4.33 -11.68 8.31
N GLU A 442 4.49 -12.65 9.19
CA GLU A 442 5.05 -12.43 10.54
C GLU A 442 6.53 -12.05 10.47
N GLU A 443 7.30 -12.64 9.56
CA GLU A 443 8.67 -12.22 9.25
C GLU A 443 8.74 -10.79 8.69
N TYR A 444 7.80 -10.45 7.78
CA TYR A 444 7.69 -9.13 7.16
C TYR A 444 7.34 -8.04 8.17
N ARG A 445 6.27 -8.25 8.94
CA ARG A 445 5.84 -7.33 10.00
C ARG A 445 6.87 -7.27 11.13
N GLY A 446 7.60 -8.35 11.33
CA GLY A 446 8.80 -8.42 12.15
C GLY A 446 8.54 -8.33 13.65
N PHE A 447 9.63 -8.27 14.40
CA PHE A 447 9.66 -8.35 15.85
C PHE A 447 10.47 -7.20 16.44
N TYR A 448 10.15 -6.86 17.66
CA TYR A 448 10.89 -5.93 18.49
C TYR A 448 11.86 -6.70 19.40
N ALA A 449 13.13 -6.34 19.35
CA ALA A 449 14.22 -6.92 20.13
C ALA A 449 15.02 -5.77 20.78
N GLY A 450 14.36 -5.03 21.67
CA GLY A 450 14.71 -3.68 22.10
C GLY A 450 15.67 -3.62 23.28
N GLY A 451 16.80 -4.33 23.22
CA GLY A 451 17.92 -4.14 24.15
C GLY A 451 18.47 -2.69 24.19
N THR A 452 19.73 -2.48 24.56
CA THR A 452 20.31 -1.12 24.67
C THR A 452 20.64 -0.44 23.33
N SER A 453 20.16 -0.93 22.19
CA SER A 453 20.43 -0.38 20.85
C SER A 453 19.38 0.61 20.35
N THR A 454 19.77 1.43 19.37
CA THR A 454 18.91 2.37 18.65
C THR A 454 18.00 1.67 17.64
N ASP A 455 18.46 0.55 17.06
CA ASP A 455 17.68 -0.28 16.14
C ASP A 455 17.05 -1.42 16.94
N LYS A 456 15.72 -1.42 17.01
CA LYS A 456 14.94 -2.32 17.88
C LYS A 456 13.97 -3.21 17.12
N HIS A 457 13.75 -2.97 15.84
CA HIS A 457 12.92 -3.82 14.98
C HIS A 457 13.80 -4.75 14.15
N ILE A 458 13.35 -6.00 13.99
CA ILE A 458 13.99 -7.04 13.21
C ILE A 458 12.94 -7.71 12.30
N CYS A 459 13.23 -7.82 11.01
CA CYS A 459 12.49 -8.71 10.12
C CYS A 459 13.13 -10.10 10.14
N GLY A 460 12.30 -11.13 9.98
CA GLY A 460 12.76 -12.47 9.66
C GLY A 460 13.23 -12.57 8.21
N THR A 461 13.59 -13.78 7.76
CA THR A 461 13.95 -14.02 6.37
C THR A 461 13.45 -15.36 5.86
N PRO A 462 12.79 -15.40 4.68
CA PRO A 462 12.19 -16.62 4.14
C PRO A 462 13.19 -17.65 3.61
N LYS A 463 14.47 -17.47 3.97
CA LYS A 463 15.60 -18.32 3.58
C LYS A 463 16.21 -19.03 4.77
N GLN A 464 16.07 -18.48 5.98
CA GLN A 464 16.80 -18.93 7.16
C GLN A 464 15.86 -18.97 8.35
N LYS A 465 15.78 -20.11 9.01
CA LYS A 465 14.98 -20.31 10.23
C LYS A 465 15.48 -19.42 11.36
N ASP A 466 14.55 -18.73 11.99
CA ASP A 466 14.75 -17.85 13.13
C ASP A 466 14.61 -18.59 14.47
N PHE A 467 15.42 -18.19 15.44
CA PHE A 467 15.40 -18.74 16.80
C PHE A 467 15.55 -17.64 17.85
N PHE A 468 14.53 -17.48 18.69
CA PHE A 468 14.40 -16.33 19.59
C PHE A 468 14.76 -16.68 21.03
N VAL A 469 15.57 -15.84 21.68
CA VAL A 469 16.01 -16.03 23.07
C VAL A 469 15.90 -14.73 23.86
N VAL A 470 15.28 -14.82 25.04
CA VAL A 470 15.38 -13.82 26.11
C VAL A 470 16.63 -14.12 26.94
N ASN A 471 17.71 -13.39 26.67
CA ASN A 471 18.98 -13.56 27.36
C ASN A 471 19.03 -12.74 28.67
N LYS A 472 18.94 -13.42 29.82
CA LYS A 472 19.11 -12.80 31.16
C LYS A 472 20.47 -13.09 31.79
N ILE A 473 21.41 -13.67 31.06
CA ILE A 473 22.78 -13.90 31.54
C ILE A 473 23.76 -12.85 30.99
N SER A 474 24.94 -12.75 31.57
CA SER A 474 25.89 -11.64 31.30
C SER A 474 26.86 -11.90 30.13
N THR A 475 26.51 -12.78 29.19
CA THR A 475 27.41 -13.18 28.08
C THR A 475 26.64 -13.47 26.80
N THR A 476 27.34 -13.43 25.67
CA THR A 476 26.82 -13.78 24.33
C THR A 476 27.57 -14.93 23.64
N ARG A 477 28.67 -15.45 24.23
CA ARG A 477 29.61 -16.36 23.56
C ARG A 477 29.00 -17.64 22.97
N GLY A 478 27.92 -18.16 23.57
CA GLY A 478 27.24 -19.36 23.07
C GLY A 478 26.27 -19.13 21.91
N PHE A 479 25.75 -17.91 21.72
CA PHE A 479 24.82 -17.62 20.62
C PHE A 479 25.55 -17.61 19.29
N ASP A 480 26.75 -17.00 19.25
CA ASP A 480 27.57 -16.95 18.03
C ASP A 480 27.99 -18.36 17.60
N LEU A 481 28.36 -19.21 18.56
CA LEU A 481 28.69 -20.62 18.33
C LEU A 481 27.48 -21.39 17.79
N LEU A 482 26.32 -21.24 18.42
CA LEU A 482 25.09 -21.89 17.96
C LEU A 482 24.74 -21.44 16.54
N ALA A 483 24.73 -20.14 16.26
CA ALA A 483 24.41 -19.58 14.95
C ALA A 483 25.37 -20.09 13.87
N ALA A 484 26.68 -20.05 14.14
CA ALA A 484 27.71 -20.48 13.18
C ALA A 484 27.60 -21.98 12.84
N GLU A 485 27.38 -22.82 13.85
CA GLU A 485 27.44 -24.27 13.67
C GLU A 485 26.10 -24.87 13.20
N SER A 486 24.98 -24.30 13.67
CA SER A 486 23.63 -24.73 13.26
C SER A 486 23.21 -24.11 11.93
N GLY A 487 23.59 -22.86 11.65
CA GLY A 487 23.05 -22.06 10.55
C GLY A 487 21.73 -21.35 10.86
N LEU A 488 21.25 -21.37 12.10
CA LEU A 488 20.05 -20.62 12.53
C LEU A 488 20.33 -19.11 12.63
N ALA A 489 19.31 -18.29 12.38
CA ALA A 489 19.31 -16.88 12.75
C ALA A 489 18.94 -16.74 14.25
N VAL A 490 19.96 -16.53 15.10
CA VAL A 490 19.77 -16.50 16.56
C VAL A 490 19.52 -15.06 17.06
N HIS A 491 18.27 -14.79 17.49
CA HIS A 491 17.81 -13.50 18.00
C HIS A 491 17.81 -13.48 19.53
N ALA A 492 18.94 -13.14 20.14
CA ALA A 492 19.14 -13.24 21.60
C ALA A 492 18.99 -11.93 22.38
N ARG A 493 18.33 -10.91 21.80
CA ARG A 493 18.19 -9.56 22.40
C ARG A 493 16.81 -9.28 22.99
N LEU A 494 15.89 -10.23 22.90
CA LEU A 494 14.52 -10.05 23.38
C LEU A 494 14.51 -9.81 24.90
N GLN A 495 13.57 -8.97 25.32
CA GLN A 495 13.30 -8.66 26.71
C GLN A 495 12.03 -9.37 27.20
N THR A 496 11.85 -9.46 28.52
CA THR A 496 10.68 -10.15 29.10
C THR A 496 9.35 -9.44 28.81
N ASN A 497 9.36 -8.14 28.51
CA ASN A 497 8.20 -7.37 28.09
C ASN A 497 7.96 -7.40 26.57
N GLU A 498 8.69 -8.22 25.84
CA GLU A 498 8.60 -8.43 24.38
C GLU A 498 8.18 -9.88 24.05
N ILE A 499 7.73 -10.62 25.07
CA ILE A 499 7.18 -11.97 24.94
C ILE A 499 5.83 -12.02 25.66
N GLY A 500 4.89 -12.74 25.07
CA GLY A 500 3.56 -12.98 25.59
C GLY A 500 3.54 -13.96 26.76
N ALA A 501 2.31 -14.33 27.17
CA ALA A 501 2.14 -15.47 28.07
C ALA A 501 2.80 -16.72 27.47
N ASP A 502 3.33 -17.58 28.32
CA ASP A 502 4.04 -18.81 27.93
C ASP A 502 5.24 -18.62 26.99
N ARG A 503 5.76 -17.39 26.83
CA ARG A 503 6.89 -17.02 25.95
C ARG A 503 6.56 -16.93 24.45
N VAL A 504 5.28 -16.86 24.09
CA VAL A 504 4.86 -16.66 22.70
C VAL A 504 5.44 -15.34 22.16
N ILE A 505 5.98 -15.31 20.95
CA ILE A 505 6.55 -14.10 20.33
C ILE A 505 5.58 -13.45 19.36
N ASN A 506 4.79 -14.20 18.61
CA ASN A 506 3.90 -13.68 17.57
C ASN A 506 2.48 -13.40 18.07
N PHE A 507 2.33 -12.82 19.28
CA PHE A 507 1.02 -12.69 19.95
C PHE A 507 0.19 -11.46 19.53
N ASN A 508 0.80 -10.49 18.86
CA ASN A 508 0.17 -9.22 18.49
C ASN A 508 -0.42 -9.31 17.08
N HIS A 509 -1.40 -10.17 16.84
CA HIS A 509 -2.03 -10.33 15.53
C HIS A 509 -3.55 -10.42 15.64
N SER A 510 -4.24 -10.02 14.58
CA SER A 510 -5.68 -10.19 14.40
C SER A 510 -6.01 -11.62 13.96
N ASN A 511 -7.28 -12.02 14.08
CA ASN A 511 -7.75 -13.32 13.58
C ASN A 511 -7.70 -13.44 12.05
N GLY A 512 -7.55 -12.33 11.33
CA GLY A 512 -7.49 -12.29 9.87
C GLY A 512 -6.07 -12.29 9.30
N ALA A 513 -5.06 -12.05 10.14
CA ALA A 513 -3.67 -12.06 9.75
C ALA A 513 -3.19 -13.49 9.41
N PRO A 514 -2.29 -13.66 8.43
CA PRO A 514 -1.59 -14.92 8.22
C PRO A 514 -0.87 -15.35 9.50
N HIS A 515 -1.19 -16.54 9.98
CA HIS A 515 -0.63 -17.13 11.20
C HIS A 515 -0.77 -18.65 11.14
N ARG A 516 0.27 -19.38 11.57
CA ARG A 516 0.30 -20.85 11.52
C ARG A 516 0.26 -21.49 12.90
N THR A 517 1.05 -20.98 13.84
CA THR A 517 1.15 -21.47 15.21
C THR A 517 1.66 -20.37 16.13
N ASP A 518 1.34 -20.45 17.41
CA ASP A 518 2.08 -19.72 18.43
C ASP A 518 3.53 -20.22 18.45
N GLN A 519 4.47 -19.32 18.22
CA GLN A 519 5.90 -19.59 18.22
C GLN A 519 6.52 -19.05 19.51
N HIS A 520 7.46 -19.79 20.11
CA HIS A 520 7.94 -19.48 21.46
C HIS A 520 9.41 -19.07 21.49
N ALA A 521 9.73 -18.06 22.32
CA ALA A 521 11.10 -17.74 22.68
C ALA A 521 11.62 -18.64 23.82
N ILE A 522 12.94 -18.78 23.90
CA ILE A 522 13.61 -19.43 25.02
C ILE A 522 13.98 -18.43 26.10
N LEU A 523 13.61 -18.72 27.35
CA LEU A 523 14.04 -17.93 28.51
C LEU A 523 15.34 -18.49 29.08
N LEU A 524 16.45 -17.78 28.89
CA LEU A 524 17.77 -18.15 29.41
C LEU A 524 18.15 -17.31 30.62
N GLU A 525 18.37 -17.93 31.77
CA GLU A 525 18.68 -17.22 33.02
C GLU A 525 19.64 -17.99 33.95
N ARG A 526 20.09 -17.34 35.03
CA ARG A 526 20.83 -18.01 36.10
C ARG A 526 19.89 -18.75 37.03
N GLY A 527 20.24 -19.97 37.45
CA GLY A 527 19.42 -20.75 38.37
C GLY A 527 20.19 -21.70 39.28
N PRO A 528 19.57 -22.16 40.38
CA PRO A 528 20.11 -23.23 41.19
C PRO A 528 19.98 -24.56 40.44
N LEU A 529 21.08 -25.29 40.32
CA LEU A 529 21.12 -26.63 39.75
C LEU A 529 21.74 -27.62 40.75
N GLU A 530 21.46 -28.90 40.56
CA GLU A 530 22.06 -29.98 41.36
C GLU A 530 23.59 -29.96 41.28
N LYS A 531 24.24 -30.55 42.29
CA LYS A 531 25.70 -30.62 42.35
C LYS A 531 26.23 -31.31 41.08
N ARG A 532 27.23 -30.68 40.43
CA ARG A 532 27.85 -31.12 39.15
C ARG A 532 27.04 -30.87 37.88
N VAL A 533 25.84 -30.29 37.96
CA VAL A 533 25.09 -29.82 36.78
C VAL A 533 25.39 -28.34 36.55
N ILE A 534 25.94 -28.00 35.39
CA ILE A 534 26.35 -26.62 35.04
C ILE A 534 25.34 -25.89 34.14
N GLY A 535 24.49 -26.64 33.43
CA GLY A 535 23.41 -26.15 32.58
C GLY A 535 22.23 -27.13 32.57
N GLN A 536 21.02 -26.62 32.32
CA GLN A 536 19.84 -27.45 32.09
C GLN A 536 18.74 -26.70 31.31
N ALA A 537 18.31 -27.26 30.19
CA ALA A 537 17.07 -26.94 29.51
C ALA A 537 15.89 -27.79 30.04
N PHE A 538 14.85 -27.14 30.56
CA PHE A 538 13.70 -27.82 31.20
C PHE A 538 12.59 -28.13 30.19
N GLY A 539 12.22 -29.41 30.08
CA GLY A 539 11.30 -29.93 29.04
C GLY A 539 12.02 -30.40 27.78
N SER A 540 13.34 -30.52 27.87
CA SER A 540 14.23 -30.82 26.76
C SER A 540 14.64 -32.30 26.66
N PRO A 541 15.22 -32.73 25.53
CA PRO A 541 15.27 -32.01 24.26
C PRO A 541 13.88 -31.92 23.62
N GLY A 542 13.63 -30.82 22.91
CA GLY A 542 12.35 -30.59 22.25
C GLY A 542 12.29 -29.26 21.53
N LEU A 543 11.11 -28.96 20.98
CA LEU A 543 10.77 -27.70 20.33
C LEU A 543 10.64 -26.56 21.34
N PRO A 544 10.79 -25.29 20.91
CA PRO A 544 10.67 -24.13 21.79
C PRO A 544 9.41 -24.11 22.67
N LYS A 545 8.24 -24.52 22.16
CA LYS A 545 6.99 -24.64 22.94
C LYS A 545 7.09 -25.58 24.14
N HIS A 546 7.93 -26.61 24.07
CA HIS A 546 8.12 -27.59 25.14
C HIS A 546 9.10 -27.11 26.22
N ILE A 547 9.95 -26.12 25.89
CA ILE A 547 11.00 -25.65 26.79
C ILE A 547 10.47 -24.57 27.70
N THR A 548 10.33 -24.86 28.98
CA THR A 548 9.83 -23.87 29.95
C THR A 548 10.85 -22.76 30.24
N LYS A 549 12.13 -23.11 30.31
CA LYS A 549 13.29 -22.22 30.53
C LYS A 549 14.61 -22.98 30.38
N VAL A 550 15.70 -22.24 30.33
CA VAL A 550 17.07 -22.74 30.41
C VAL A 550 17.77 -22.07 31.58
N TRP A 551 18.40 -22.87 32.44
CA TRP A 551 19.25 -22.40 33.51
C TRP A 551 20.71 -22.70 33.26
N ILE A 552 21.55 -21.69 33.45
CA ILE A 552 22.98 -21.88 33.70
C ILE A 552 23.21 -21.76 35.21
N ALA A 553 23.93 -22.73 35.79
CA ALA A 553 24.15 -22.79 37.24
C ALA A 553 24.70 -21.45 37.76
N SER A 554 24.14 -20.93 38.85
CA SER A 554 24.63 -19.68 39.45
C SER A 554 26.09 -19.75 39.91
N SER A 555 26.61 -20.95 40.19
CA SER A 555 28.01 -21.21 40.54
C SER A 555 28.97 -21.21 39.34
N PHE A 556 28.46 -21.30 38.10
CA PHE A 556 29.29 -21.37 36.91
C PHE A 556 29.87 -19.99 36.55
N ASN A 557 31.18 -19.90 36.30
CA ASN A 557 31.84 -18.64 36.00
C ASN A 557 31.76 -18.30 34.49
N LEU A 558 30.74 -17.53 34.09
CA LEU A 558 30.53 -17.09 32.70
C LEU A 558 31.64 -16.17 32.16
N ALA A 559 32.49 -15.61 33.03
CA ALA A 559 33.58 -14.73 32.66
C ALA A 559 34.93 -15.47 32.53
N ALA A 560 34.96 -16.79 32.74
CA ALA A 560 36.18 -17.57 32.58
C ALA A 560 36.69 -17.46 31.13
N PRO A 561 37.96 -17.07 30.91
CA PRO A 561 38.53 -17.03 29.57
C PRO A 561 38.65 -18.46 29.02
N PRO A 562 38.72 -18.63 27.68
CA PRO A 562 39.01 -19.94 27.10
C PRO A 562 40.30 -20.53 27.67
N ALA A 563 40.29 -21.82 27.99
CA ALA A 563 41.50 -22.56 28.30
C ALA A 563 42.19 -23.01 27.00
N PHE A 564 43.51 -23.22 27.03
CA PHE A 564 44.23 -23.70 25.85
C PHE A 564 44.81 -25.09 26.10
N VAL A 565 44.42 -26.07 25.28
CA VAL A 565 44.90 -27.45 25.35
C VAL A 565 45.78 -27.73 24.14
N SER A 566 46.99 -28.24 24.39
CA SER A 566 47.93 -28.60 23.32
C SER A 566 47.87 -30.10 23.01
N ARG A 567 47.58 -30.45 21.75
CA ARG A 567 47.67 -31.82 21.23
C ARG A 567 48.76 -31.89 20.16
N GLY A 568 49.91 -32.43 20.54
CA GLY A 568 51.10 -32.43 19.69
C GLY A 568 51.57 -31.00 19.41
N ARG A 569 51.48 -30.57 18.14
CA ARG A 569 51.86 -29.21 17.70
C ARG A 569 50.66 -28.26 17.54
N THR A 570 49.44 -28.75 17.76
CA THR A 570 48.22 -27.96 17.62
C THR A 570 47.74 -27.49 18.98
N VAL A 571 47.31 -26.22 19.07
CA VAL A 571 46.72 -25.62 20.27
C VAL A 571 45.24 -25.37 20.01
N HIS A 572 44.38 -25.88 20.89
CA HIS A 572 42.92 -25.74 20.82
C HIS A 572 42.45 -24.77 21.90
N ALA A 573 41.49 -23.90 21.57
CA ALA A 573 40.85 -23.01 22.52
C ALA A 573 39.56 -23.67 23.04
N ASN A 574 39.56 -24.08 24.30
CA ASN A 574 38.41 -24.66 24.98
C ASN A 574 37.59 -23.54 25.63
N ASP A 575 36.49 -23.15 24.98
CA ASP A 575 35.53 -22.17 25.49
C ASP A 575 34.34 -22.86 26.17
N GLU A 576 34.51 -23.20 27.45
CA GLU A 576 33.46 -23.88 28.24
C GLU A 576 32.18 -23.03 28.35
N THR A 577 32.29 -21.70 28.40
CA THR A 577 31.09 -20.84 28.48
C THR A 577 30.29 -20.88 27.18
N ALA A 578 30.97 -20.78 26.02
CA ALA A 578 30.31 -20.89 24.72
C ALA A 578 29.67 -22.27 24.54
N GLN A 579 30.41 -23.33 24.86
CA GLN A 579 29.93 -24.70 24.71
C GLN A 579 28.71 -24.97 25.58
N VAL A 580 28.73 -24.63 26.87
CA VAL A 580 27.60 -24.88 27.78
C VAL A 580 26.35 -24.13 27.31
N VAL A 581 26.47 -22.85 26.97
CA VAL A 581 25.32 -22.05 26.51
C VAL A 581 24.78 -22.60 25.19
N ALA A 582 25.64 -22.91 24.21
CA ALA A 582 25.21 -23.47 22.94
C ALA A 582 24.60 -24.87 23.09
N HIS A 583 25.13 -25.69 24.00
CA HIS A 583 24.64 -27.04 24.31
C HIS A 583 23.20 -27.00 24.84
N GLU A 584 22.95 -26.16 25.86
CA GLU A 584 21.61 -26.05 26.44
C GLU A 584 20.61 -25.43 25.46
N LEU A 585 21.04 -24.50 24.61
CA LEU A 585 20.18 -23.93 23.57
C LEU A 585 19.90 -24.94 22.44
N ALA A 586 20.86 -25.79 22.08
CA ALA A 586 20.65 -26.85 21.08
C ALA A 586 19.57 -27.85 21.53
N HIS A 587 19.48 -28.14 22.83
CA HIS A 587 18.38 -28.92 23.40
C HIS A 587 17.00 -28.28 23.21
N CYS A 588 16.95 -26.95 23.08
CA CYS A 588 15.73 -26.21 22.79
C CYS A 588 15.32 -26.25 21.31
N CYS A 589 16.18 -26.85 20.48
CA CYS A 589 15.97 -27.06 19.05
C CYS A 589 15.97 -28.57 18.73
N ASN A 590 15.51 -29.40 19.67
CA ASN A 590 15.40 -30.86 19.55
C ASN A 590 16.73 -31.63 19.35
N VAL A 591 17.89 -31.05 19.68
CA VAL A 591 19.18 -31.76 19.58
C VAL A 591 19.43 -32.59 20.83
N TYR A 592 19.80 -33.85 20.66
CA TYR A 592 20.06 -34.79 21.76
C TYR A 592 21.56 -34.90 22.10
N HIS A 593 21.84 -35.33 23.34
CA HIS A 593 23.18 -35.78 23.72
C HIS A 593 23.65 -36.94 22.85
N HIS A 594 24.97 -37.18 22.84
CA HIS A 594 25.55 -38.36 22.21
C HIS A 594 25.24 -39.70 22.92
N GLY A 595 24.78 -39.68 24.17
CA GLY A 595 24.45 -40.89 24.94
C GLY A 595 23.34 -40.67 25.97
N GLU A 596 22.87 -41.75 26.59
CA GLU A 596 21.67 -41.74 27.45
C GLU A 596 21.93 -42.08 28.92
N ARG A 597 23.15 -42.52 29.27
CA ARG A 597 23.42 -43.03 30.61
C ARG A 597 23.88 -41.91 31.55
N PRO A 598 23.14 -41.62 32.63
CA PRO A 598 23.69 -40.84 33.71
C PRO A 598 24.86 -41.61 34.34
N PRO A 599 25.92 -40.91 34.73
CA PRO A 599 27.08 -41.56 35.32
C PRO A 599 26.74 -42.20 36.68
N GLU A 600 26.99 -43.51 36.83
CA GLU A 600 26.95 -44.17 38.12
C GLU A 600 28.25 -43.91 38.89
N GLY A 601 28.12 -43.49 40.15
CA GLY A 601 29.25 -43.32 41.06
C GLY A 601 29.71 -44.67 41.59
N VAL A 602 31.00 -44.98 41.46
CA VAL A 602 31.65 -46.12 42.10
C VAL A 602 32.61 -45.65 43.19
N GLU A 603 32.92 -46.56 44.11
CA GLU A 603 33.97 -46.38 45.10
C GLU A 603 35.14 -47.31 44.77
N TRP A 604 36.35 -46.75 44.79
CA TRP A 604 37.59 -47.52 44.73
C TRP A 604 38.28 -47.48 46.08
N THR A 605 38.51 -48.65 46.68
CA THR A 605 39.20 -48.80 47.97
C THR A 605 40.52 -49.52 47.79
N ALA A 606 41.52 -49.16 48.58
CA ALA A 606 42.79 -49.86 48.60
C ALA A 606 42.69 -51.14 49.44
N ALA A 607 43.18 -52.26 48.90
CA ALA A 607 43.26 -53.53 49.61
C ALA A 607 44.61 -54.20 49.38
N ARG A 608 45.04 -55.03 50.34
CA ARG A 608 46.20 -55.91 50.16
C ARG A 608 45.74 -57.29 49.71
N VAL A 609 46.11 -57.66 48.51
CA VAL A 609 45.86 -58.99 47.93
C VAL A 609 47.21 -59.61 47.59
N ASP A 610 47.48 -60.81 48.11
CA ASP A 610 48.75 -61.53 47.95
C ASP A 610 50.01 -60.71 48.25
N GLY A 611 49.93 -59.81 49.24
CA GLY A 611 51.05 -58.97 49.66
C GLY A 611 51.24 -57.68 48.85
N LEU A 612 50.50 -57.48 47.76
CA LEU A 612 50.53 -56.27 46.93
C LEU A 612 49.34 -55.35 47.24
N LEU A 613 49.59 -54.05 47.19
CA LEU A 613 48.56 -53.03 47.38
C LEU A 613 47.87 -52.76 46.04
N THR A 614 46.56 -52.99 45.97
CA THR A 614 45.74 -52.85 44.75
C THR A 614 44.48 -52.05 45.01
N TRP A 615 43.86 -51.54 43.94
CA TRP A 615 42.53 -50.94 43.98
C TRP A 615 41.46 -52.04 43.86
N GLN A 616 40.38 -51.89 44.60
CA GLN A 616 39.15 -52.68 44.50
C GLN A 616 37.98 -51.78 44.11
N GLU A 617 37.25 -52.16 43.07
CA GLU A 617 35.96 -51.54 42.70
C GLU A 617 34.84 -52.45 43.18
N ASN A 618 34.01 -51.96 44.10
CA ASN A 618 32.92 -52.74 44.72
C ASN A 618 33.39 -54.12 45.24
N GLY A 619 34.60 -54.19 45.81
CA GLY A 619 35.21 -55.41 46.35
C GLY A 619 35.90 -56.33 45.33
N THR A 620 35.96 -55.95 44.05
CA THR A 620 36.65 -56.70 42.99
C THR A 620 37.98 -56.04 42.64
N ASP A 621 39.07 -56.81 42.60
CA ASP A 621 40.40 -56.30 42.27
C ASP A 621 40.46 -55.75 40.83
N ILE A 622 40.99 -54.54 40.69
CA ILE A 622 41.17 -53.86 39.40
C ILE A 622 42.58 -53.30 39.25
N ARG A 623 43.06 -53.24 38.00
CA ARG A 623 44.28 -52.50 37.64
C ARG A 623 43.90 -51.14 37.09
N VAL A 624 44.45 -50.10 37.68
CA VAL A 624 44.22 -48.71 37.26
C VAL A 624 45.48 -48.18 36.59
N PHE A 625 45.33 -47.54 35.44
CA PHE A 625 46.38 -46.83 34.72
C PHE A 625 45.98 -45.39 34.49
N THR A 626 46.91 -44.46 34.32
CA THR A 626 46.61 -43.08 33.90
C THR A 626 46.40 -43.00 32.39
N ASP A 627 45.54 -42.10 31.92
CA ASP A 627 45.33 -41.76 30.51
C ASP A 627 45.67 -40.27 30.33
N PRO A 628 46.55 -39.88 29.38
CA PRO A 628 47.10 -40.69 28.28
C PRO A 628 48.46 -41.36 28.55
N SER A 629 49.06 -41.17 29.73
CA SER A 629 50.44 -41.62 30.00
C SER A 629 50.61 -43.14 30.19
N LEU A 630 49.51 -43.88 30.35
CA LEU A 630 49.46 -45.34 30.54
C LEU A 630 50.31 -45.85 31.71
N VAL A 631 50.51 -45.03 32.75
CA VAL A 631 51.28 -45.40 33.95
C VAL A 631 50.36 -46.07 34.97
N GLN A 632 50.74 -47.24 35.49
CA GLN A 632 49.96 -47.92 36.51
C GLN A 632 49.85 -47.07 37.78
N LEU A 633 48.62 -46.81 38.22
CA LEU A 633 48.30 -46.06 39.43
C LEU A 633 48.04 -47.03 40.58
N LEU A 634 48.99 -47.14 41.51
CA LEU A 634 48.84 -47.95 42.72
C LEU A 634 48.32 -47.08 43.88
N PRO A 635 47.57 -47.66 44.84
CA PRO A 635 47.28 -46.97 46.09
C PRO A 635 48.59 -46.73 46.86
N ARG A 636 48.64 -45.69 47.69
CA ARG A 636 49.79 -45.38 48.55
C ARG A 636 49.71 -46.11 49.88
N THR A 637 48.49 -46.25 50.42
CA THR A 637 48.22 -46.95 51.67
C THR A 637 46.94 -47.78 51.61
N GLU A 638 46.77 -48.75 52.51
CA GLU A 638 45.52 -49.53 52.67
C GLU A 638 44.33 -48.72 53.18
N ARG A 639 44.54 -47.43 53.51
CA ARG A 639 43.49 -46.51 53.93
C ARG A 639 43.03 -45.59 52.80
N ASP A 640 43.62 -45.72 51.61
CA ASP A 640 43.28 -44.88 50.48
C ASP A 640 41.91 -45.29 49.93
N THR A 641 41.04 -44.30 49.79
CA THR A 641 39.70 -44.46 49.20
C THR A 641 39.48 -43.31 48.22
N LEU A 642 38.95 -43.64 47.05
CA LEU A 642 38.42 -42.68 46.07
C LEU A 642 36.91 -42.90 45.97
N PHE A 643 36.14 -41.90 46.37
CA PHE A 643 34.68 -41.94 46.42
C PHE A 643 34.06 -41.12 45.26
N ASP A 644 32.80 -41.41 44.94
CA ASP A 644 32.01 -40.73 43.91
C ASP A 644 32.70 -40.68 42.52
N LEU A 645 33.47 -41.72 42.19
CA LEU A 645 34.15 -41.83 40.90
C LEU A 645 33.13 -42.17 39.81
N ILE A 646 33.13 -41.36 38.76
CA ILE A 646 32.33 -41.64 37.57
C ILE A 646 33.16 -42.47 36.61
N ILE A 647 32.64 -43.64 36.24
CA ILE A 647 33.28 -44.53 35.25
C ILE A 647 32.56 -44.43 33.92
N GLY A 648 33.25 -43.87 32.92
CA GLY A 648 32.76 -43.79 31.55
C GLY A 648 32.80 -45.15 30.85
N GLN A 649 31.84 -45.35 29.95
CA GLN A 649 31.60 -46.56 29.21
C GLN A 649 31.25 -46.23 27.76
N LYS A 650 31.28 -47.24 26.89
CA LYS A 650 30.90 -47.01 25.50
C LYS A 650 29.43 -46.61 25.36
N GLY A 651 29.16 -45.53 24.62
CA GLY A 651 27.81 -45.00 24.39
C GLY A 651 27.24 -44.11 25.51
N ASP A 652 28.08 -43.64 26.43
CA ASP A 652 27.74 -42.64 27.44
C ASP A 652 27.73 -41.19 26.90
N TRP A 653 27.56 -40.21 27.79
CA TRP A 653 27.53 -38.79 27.44
C TRP A 653 28.84 -38.25 26.85
N GLY A 654 29.98 -38.90 27.11
CA GLY A 654 31.28 -38.51 26.55
C GLY A 654 31.59 -39.14 25.20
N SER A 655 30.72 -40.01 24.68
CA SER A 655 30.91 -40.76 23.43
C SER A 655 30.72 -39.91 22.17
N GLY A 656 31.11 -40.45 21.02
CA GLY A 656 30.98 -39.81 19.71
C GLY A 656 32.09 -38.79 19.41
N ASN A 657 31.80 -37.86 18.50
CA ASN A 657 32.78 -36.91 18.00
C ASN A 657 33.26 -35.96 19.11
N GLU A 658 34.57 -35.94 19.36
CA GLU A 658 35.21 -35.17 20.43
C GLU A 658 35.04 -33.66 20.28
N SER A 659 34.93 -33.16 19.04
CA SER A 659 34.71 -31.74 18.75
C SER A 659 33.25 -31.32 18.82
N CYS A 660 32.31 -32.24 19.08
CA CYS A 660 30.90 -31.88 19.09
C CYS A 660 30.46 -31.29 20.44
N ILE A 661 29.70 -30.21 20.44
CA ILE A 661 29.21 -29.60 21.69
C ILE A 661 28.26 -30.52 22.47
N MET A 662 27.60 -31.47 21.80
CA MET A 662 26.64 -32.42 22.43
C MET A 662 27.31 -33.61 23.13
N ARG A 663 28.65 -33.66 23.06
CA ARG A 663 29.50 -34.60 23.77
C ARG A 663 29.97 -33.94 25.07
N TYR A 664 29.75 -34.57 26.22
CA TYR A 664 30.21 -34.01 27.50
C TYR A 664 31.71 -34.22 27.69
N PRO A 665 32.52 -33.15 27.73
CA PRO A 665 33.92 -33.25 28.11
C PRO A 665 34.06 -33.50 29.62
N ASN A 666 35.11 -34.22 29.99
CA ASN A 666 35.50 -34.47 31.39
C ASN A 666 34.36 -35.05 32.25
N HIS A 667 33.42 -35.76 31.63
CA HIS A 667 32.24 -36.27 32.32
C HIS A 667 32.56 -37.46 33.25
N ALA A 668 33.67 -38.15 32.99
CA ALA A 668 34.13 -39.32 33.73
C ALA A 668 35.53 -39.11 34.33
N HIS A 669 35.75 -39.67 35.52
CA HIS A 669 37.05 -39.66 36.20
C HIS A 669 37.94 -40.80 35.72
N ALA A 670 37.33 -41.90 35.26
CA ALA A 670 38.02 -43.03 34.66
C ALA A 670 37.12 -43.73 33.63
N TRP A 671 37.67 -44.61 32.81
CA TRP A 671 36.90 -45.40 31.84
C TRP A 671 37.30 -46.87 31.81
N VAL A 672 36.39 -47.71 31.30
CA VAL A 672 36.56 -49.17 31.24
C VAL A 672 37.38 -49.57 30.02
N GLY A 673 38.62 -50.04 30.25
CA GLY A 673 39.48 -50.58 29.20
C GLY A 673 39.49 -52.11 29.09
N GLY A 674 38.82 -52.80 30.03
CA GLY A 674 38.69 -54.26 30.07
C GLY A 674 37.98 -54.70 31.35
N GLU A 675 37.74 -56.00 31.50
CA GLU A 675 36.99 -56.57 32.64
C GLU A 675 37.51 -56.08 34.00
N PHE A 676 38.82 -56.18 34.23
CA PHE A 676 39.49 -55.77 35.47
C PHE A 676 40.47 -54.60 35.27
N THR A 677 40.26 -53.77 34.24
CA THR A 677 41.17 -52.67 33.90
C THR A 677 40.43 -51.36 33.76
N ARG A 678 40.94 -50.33 34.41
CA ARG A 678 40.40 -48.97 34.41
C ARG A 678 41.50 -47.98 34.02
N PHE A 679 41.12 -46.93 33.33
CA PHE A 679 42.01 -45.85 32.92
C PHE A 679 41.53 -44.54 33.54
N PHE A 680 42.30 -43.97 34.46
CA PHE A 680 42.03 -42.70 35.12
C PHE A 680 42.31 -41.54 34.17
N VAL A 681 41.31 -40.71 33.91
CA VAL A 681 41.32 -39.63 32.92
C VAL A 681 42.06 -38.41 33.48
N GLY A 682 42.97 -37.83 32.69
CA GLY A 682 43.58 -36.53 32.96
C GLY A 682 42.81 -35.36 32.35
N ASP A 683 43.25 -34.13 32.64
CA ASP A 683 42.62 -32.88 32.13
C ASP A 683 42.98 -32.57 30.67
N ASP A 684 42.84 -33.54 29.76
CA ASP A 684 43.34 -33.46 28.37
C ASP A 684 42.26 -33.54 27.28
N GLU A 685 40.98 -33.56 27.67
CA GLU A 685 39.86 -33.62 26.72
C GLU A 685 39.56 -32.26 26.08
N LEU A 686 39.24 -32.30 24.79
CA LEU A 686 38.77 -31.11 24.08
C LEU A 686 37.32 -30.79 24.49
N ILE A 687 37.03 -29.50 24.63
CA ILE A 687 35.67 -29.00 24.71
C ILE A 687 35.19 -28.80 23.27
N GLY A 688 34.03 -29.36 22.94
CA GLY A 688 33.48 -29.26 21.59
C GLY A 688 33.15 -27.81 21.21
N ASP A 689 33.32 -27.51 19.93
CA ASP A 689 33.05 -26.23 19.28
C ASP A 689 32.32 -26.41 17.93
N THR A 690 31.75 -27.60 17.69
CA THR A 690 31.02 -27.92 16.44
C THR A 690 29.76 -28.75 16.66
N PHE A 691 28.93 -28.92 15.62
CA PHE A 691 27.93 -30.01 15.57
C PHE A 691 28.38 -31.14 14.65
N CYS A 692 28.36 -32.38 15.15
CA CYS A 692 28.77 -33.54 14.37
C CYS A 692 27.78 -33.86 13.23
N THR A 693 28.30 -34.39 12.13
CA THR A 693 27.53 -34.85 10.96
C THR A 693 27.38 -36.37 10.89
N ASP A 694 28.15 -37.10 11.70
CA ASP A 694 28.03 -38.55 11.89
C ASP A 694 28.04 -38.92 13.39
N ALA A 695 27.77 -40.19 13.69
CA ALA A 695 27.77 -40.72 15.05
C ALA A 695 29.15 -41.21 15.51
N ARG A 696 30.18 -41.09 14.66
CA ARG A 696 31.46 -41.76 14.87
C ARG A 696 32.26 -41.09 15.99
N GLY A 697 32.92 -41.91 16.79
CA GLY A 697 33.92 -41.49 17.75
C GLY A 697 35.15 -40.94 17.03
N THR A 698 35.64 -39.78 17.48
CA THR A 698 36.87 -39.16 16.96
C THR A 698 37.83 -38.86 18.11
N GLY A 699 39.11 -38.65 17.81
CA GLY A 699 40.12 -38.33 18.81
C GLY A 699 40.21 -39.39 19.91
N VAL A 700 39.98 -39.03 21.18
CA VAL A 700 40.01 -40.00 22.30
C VAL A 700 38.94 -41.10 22.19
N ASN A 701 37.89 -40.86 21.40
CA ASN A 701 36.81 -41.80 21.13
C ASN A 701 36.99 -42.59 19.83
N GLU A 702 38.07 -42.35 19.08
CA GLU A 702 38.28 -43.00 17.80
C GLU A 702 38.63 -44.49 17.97
N VAL A 703 37.84 -45.35 17.35
CA VAL A 703 38.00 -46.82 17.44
C VAL A 703 39.37 -47.29 16.92
N THR A 704 39.95 -46.54 15.97
CA THR A 704 41.25 -46.81 15.34
C THR A 704 42.45 -46.22 16.08
N ALA A 705 42.25 -45.52 17.20
CA ALA A 705 43.34 -44.89 17.97
C ALA A 705 44.35 -45.87 18.61
N GLY A 706 44.06 -47.18 18.57
CA GLY A 706 44.93 -48.24 19.09
C GLY A 706 44.69 -48.54 20.57
N THR A 707 45.20 -49.67 21.07
CA THR A 707 45.02 -50.09 22.47
C THR A 707 45.73 -49.10 23.42
N PRO A 708 45.07 -48.58 24.46
CA PRO A 708 43.80 -49.04 25.02
C PRO A 708 42.52 -48.35 24.49
N TRP A 709 42.62 -47.28 23.69
CA TRP A 709 41.50 -46.53 23.12
C TRP A 709 40.58 -47.38 22.22
N PRO A 710 39.31 -46.98 22.01
CA PRO A 710 38.65 -45.70 22.37
C PRO A 710 38.21 -45.61 23.83
N ARG A 711 38.17 -44.39 24.39
CA ARG A 711 37.63 -44.12 25.74
C ARG A 711 36.14 -44.51 25.82
N TYR A 712 35.31 -43.85 25.02
CA TYR A 712 33.86 -44.02 25.04
C TYR A 712 33.28 -44.43 23.67
N GLY A 713 34.09 -44.43 22.61
CA GLY A 713 33.69 -44.94 21.29
C GLY A 713 32.65 -44.07 20.56
N ASP A 714 31.92 -44.68 19.63
CA ASP A 714 30.86 -44.02 18.86
C ASP A 714 29.70 -43.56 19.76
N ALA A 715 28.95 -42.54 19.31
CA ALA A 715 27.72 -42.12 19.97
C ALA A 715 26.72 -43.29 20.05
N ALA A 716 25.82 -43.26 21.05
CA ALA A 716 24.81 -44.30 21.23
C ALA A 716 23.91 -44.46 19.99
N ALA A 717 23.26 -45.61 19.87
CA ALA A 717 22.38 -45.89 18.74
C ALA A 717 21.30 -44.80 18.58
N GLY A 718 21.19 -44.23 17.39
CA GLY A 718 20.26 -43.13 17.11
C GLY A 718 20.72 -41.75 17.63
N ARG A 719 21.93 -41.63 18.16
CA ARG A 719 22.56 -40.37 18.62
C ARG A 719 23.67 -39.90 17.68
N GLY A 720 24.28 -38.75 17.98
CA GLY A 720 25.21 -38.06 17.08
C GLY A 720 24.48 -37.47 15.88
N ARG A 721 25.18 -37.13 14.79
CA ARG A 721 24.57 -36.42 13.65
C ARG A 721 23.82 -35.13 14.06
N CYS A 722 24.29 -34.45 15.11
CA CYS A 722 23.59 -33.34 15.75
C CYS A 722 23.20 -32.21 14.80
N LYS A 723 23.98 -31.99 13.73
CA LYS A 723 23.65 -31.00 12.69
C LYS A 723 22.34 -31.30 11.95
N PHE A 724 21.90 -32.55 11.96
CA PHE A 724 20.70 -33.03 11.29
C PHE A 724 19.53 -33.30 12.26
N GLN A 725 19.52 -32.64 13.42
CA GLN A 725 18.46 -32.79 14.43
C GLN A 725 17.69 -31.49 14.70
N PHE A 726 18.20 -30.36 14.22
CA PHE A 726 17.61 -29.05 14.51
C PHE A 726 16.17 -28.94 14.02
N CYS A 727 15.25 -28.67 14.95
CA CYS A 727 13.90 -28.20 14.65
C CYS A 727 13.51 -27.11 15.63
N VAL A 728 13.14 -25.95 15.08
CA VAL A 728 12.65 -24.78 15.84
C VAL A 728 11.18 -24.48 15.58
N ASN A 729 10.52 -25.26 14.71
CA ASN A 729 9.14 -25.04 14.31
C ASN A 729 8.13 -25.63 15.31
N ASP A 730 7.43 -24.76 16.05
CA ASP A 730 6.42 -25.19 17.01
C ASP A 730 5.15 -25.76 16.38
N ALA A 731 4.95 -25.67 15.06
CA ALA A 731 3.85 -26.34 14.37
C ALA A 731 4.10 -27.85 14.22
N MET A 732 5.33 -28.31 14.43
CA MET A 732 5.71 -29.70 14.27
C MET A 732 5.38 -30.54 15.50
N ASN A 733 5.19 -31.84 15.27
CA ASN A 733 4.87 -32.83 16.29
C ASN A 733 6.11 -33.64 16.64
N HIS A 734 6.95 -33.06 17.49
CA HIS A 734 8.01 -33.80 18.17
C HIS A 734 7.50 -34.24 19.53
N THR A 735 7.54 -35.54 19.82
CA THR A 735 7.21 -36.03 21.17
C THR A 735 8.41 -35.73 22.05
N PRO A 736 8.29 -34.90 23.11
CA PRO A 736 9.40 -34.73 24.05
C PRO A 736 9.69 -36.10 24.67
N ILE A 737 10.91 -36.61 24.50
CA ILE A 737 11.34 -37.75 25.30
C ILE A 737 11.64 -37.19 26.68
N THR A 738 10.62 -37.15 27.54
CA THR A 738 10.82 -36.82 28.95
C THR A 738 11.57 -37.97 29.61
N GLY A 739 12.88 -37.80 29.78
CA GLY A 739 13.72 -38.78 30.46
C GLY A 739 15.11 -38.23 30.74
N ARG A 740 15.33 -37.79 31.99
CA ARG A 740 16.55 -38.14 32.69
C ARG A 740 16.30 -39.47 33.40
#